data_AF-A0A428PH18-F1
#
_entry.id   AF-A0A428PH18-F1
#
_cell.length_a   1.000
_cell.length_b   1.000
_cell.length_c   1.000
_cell.angle_alpha   90.00
_cell.angle_beta   90.00
_cell.angle_gamma   90.00
#
_symmetry.space_group_name_H-M   'P 1'
#
loop_
_entity.id
_entity.type
_entity.pdbx_description
1 polymer ?
#
loop_
_entity_poly.entity_id
_entity_poly.type
_entity_poly.pdbx_seq_one_letter_code
_entity_poly.pdbx_strand_id
1 'polypeptide(L)'
;MHEIGSRATRVPNSGSPLNPQNVGIKAMEIYVPPQCLDQTLFEKHQGVSAGKYTIGLGLQYMNFCTDREDVCSMALTAVSSLLQRYDIDPKSIGRLEVGTESPIDKAKSVKSVLTTLFEPHGNTSLEGIDTIHACYGGTSALFNAVNWVESRSWDGRDAIVVASDIALYKEDASRPTGGAGCVAMLIGPNAVLSLEPSLRGVYMTNTFDFYKPDMKVEFPIVNGHESIACYLGALDECHKDLLRRTEAAKKQLNGDAPKTRKKVLDLFDYMAFHTPNCKLVSKSYGRLKYNDCLNSTDAADWEGIPDELRNLGYKDSLKDKTLERALVAATKTEFKKRVEPCIAAPSMCGNMYTASLYCSLISLISNIDLASVEGKTIGLFSYGSGAASTLFGMKVTGDLTGMVEKIDLMNCLEKRNIQTPEDYENACALRLKAYGNKSYKPLGDVASLTPGTYYLESIDEAYRRTYAIKEFGKMVEIGKRDFVGQGKLAMEAFEANRTVNGIDFSPIAEKRPYIIKRLLERTMEFCRLGAIQLIRPIRFFDATQIEDALRYMQKGQHMGKLVIQFPTDHSQLTSSRGNNRLVFRSDASYLLVGGLGGLGRSISTWMVEHGARHFIYLSPSGGKGPDDAAFVEEMNAAGCTVHITAGSVANFEDVQRAIKQAECPIAGVLQMSMVLREASFPNMTHEEWQAANLPKIKGTWNFHDAFASQPLDFFVLFSCFSGLLGHWGQANHAAANTFLDAFAQYRHSLGLPASVLDISIIEDVGWRDIRMGLYRNLENSGVDDVGAGNEGLREFLTGVTANPESLNEPSSVSFLANEIGSTLFSFLMRPIEELDVKQPLSAVGLDSLVAIELRNWSRQRLGVELSVLEILGADSIEKLGEAAAEGLLVKLGGAAANGDAQ
;
A
#
# COMPACT_ATOMS: atom_id res chain seq x y z
N MET A 1 -34.36 66.47 37.54
CA MET A 1 -33.50 67.54 37.00
C MET A 1 -32.18 66.92 36.60
N HIS A 2 -31.84 67.07 35.31
CA HIS A 2 -30.53 67.01 34.63
C HIS A 2 -29.53 65.90 34.94
N GLU A 3 -28.86 65.22 33.99
CA GLU A 3 -28.96 65.05 32.53
C GLU A 3 -27.86 64.02 32.13
N ILE A 4 -28.16 63.11 31.18
CA ILE A 4 -27.37 62.70 29.98
C ILE A 4 -25.87 62.35 30.16
N GLY A 5 -25.28 61.26 29.65
CA GLY A 5 -25.56 60.26 28.62
C GLY A 5 -24.20 59.60 28.27
N SER A 6 -24.10 58.31 27.94
CA SER A 6 -23.91 57.85 26.55
C SER A 6 -23.93 56.31 26.45
N ARG A 7 -24.57 55.82 25.39
CA ARG A 7 -24.71 54.43 24.90
C ARG A 7 -23.51 53.51 25.16
N ALA A 8 -23.75 52.42 25.91
CA ALA A 8 -23.03 51.15 25.72
C ALA A 8 -23.84 50.28 24.75
N THR A 9 -23.24 49.98 23.60
CA THR A 9 -23.71 48.99 22.63
C THR A 9 -23.95 47.65 23.31
N ARG A 10 -25.18 47.10 23.16
CA ARG A 10 -25.47 45.69 23.48
C ARG A 10 -24.54 44.83 22.63
N VAL A 11 -23.56 44.20 23.27
CA VAL A 11 -22.86 43.04 22.73
C VAL A 11 -23.92 41.94 22.52
N PRO A 12 -24.08 41.38 21.31
CA PRO A 12 -24.98 40.24 21.12
C PRO A 12 -24.41 39.07 21.91
N ASN A 13 -25.23 38.51 22.80
CA ASN A 13 -24.90 37.30 23.52
C ASN A 13 -24.86 36.13 22.50
N SER A 14 -23.67 35.78 22.01
CA SER A 14 -23.42 34.75 21.00
C SER A 14 -23.38 33.35 21.64
N GLY A 15 -24.52 32.86 22.08
CA GLY A 15 -24.61 31.60 22.83
C GLY A 15 -25.85 30.76 22.56
N SER A 16 -26.39 30.77 21.34
CA SER A 16 -27.24 29.66 20.90
C SER A 16 -26.35 28.43 20.65
N PRO A 17 -26.70 27.20 21.09
CA PRO A 17 -26.01 26.02 20.59
C PRO A 17 -26.10 26.05 19.06
N LEU A 18 -24.95 26.00 18.39
CA LEU A 18 -24.89 25.93 16.93
C LEU A 18 -25.67 24.69 16.50
N ASN A 19 -26.83 24.86 15.85
CA ASN A 19 -27.54 23.75 15.25
C ASN A 19 -26.57 22.97 14.34
N PRO A 20 -26.44 21.65 14.49
CA PRO A 20 -25.51 20.87 13.70
C PRO A 20 -25.82 21.07 12.21
N GLN A 21 -24.78 21.39 11.44
CA GLN A 21 -24.90 21.62 10.00
C GLN A 21 -24.51 20.36 9.24
N ASN A 22 -25.08 20.18 8.06
CA ASN A 22 -24.77 19.09 7.14
C ASN A 22 -24.80 17.71 7.82
N VAL A 23 -25.90 17.39 8.50
CA VAL A 23 -26.06 16.11 9.21
C VAL A 23 -26.30 15.00 8.19
N GLY A 24 -25.53 13.92 8.28
CA GLY A 24 -25.63 12.80 7.36
C GLY A 24 -24.55 11.76 7.59
N ILE A 25 -24.15 11.07 6.52
CA ILE A 25 -23.18 9.98 6.57
C ILE A 25 -21.75 10.52 6.47
N LYS A 26 -20.97 10.30 7.54
CA LYS A 26 -19.53 10.64 7.64
C LYS A 26 -18.63 9.51 7.13
N ALA A 27 -19.03 8.26 7.36
CA ALA A 27 -18.29 7.06 6.99
C ALA A 27 -19.26 5.91 6.72
N MET A 28 -18.86 4.99 5.84
CA MET A 28 -19.60 3.77 5.57
C MET A 28 -18.65 2.57 5.55
N GLU A 29 -19.19 1.42 5.92
CA GLU A 29 -18.55 0.12 5.83
C GLU A 29 -19.58 -0.90 5.34
N ILE A 30 -19.16 -1.89 4.57
CA ILE A 30 -20.03 -2.96 4.08
C ILE A 30 -19.37 -4.32 4.32
N TYR A 31 -20.13 -5.24 4.89
CA TYR A 31 -19.80 -6.66 4.95
C TYR A 31 -20.65 -7.43 3.94
N VAL A 32 -19.98 -8.23 3.12
CA VAL A 32 -20.61 -9.21 2.23
C VAL A 32 -20.02 -10.59 2.54
N PRO A 33 -20.84 -11.65 2.58
CA PRO A 33 -20.32 -13.00 2.76
C PRO A 33 -19.26 -13.35 1.71
N PRO A 34 -18.23 -14.13 2.08
CA PRO A 34 -17.13 -14.47 1.18
C PRO A 34 -17.51 -15.44 0.06
N GLN A 35 -18.74 -15.96 0.08
CA GLN A 35 -19.22 -16.97 -0.85
C GLN A 35 -20.42 -16.46 -1.63
N CYS A 36 -20.43 -16.75 -2.93
CA CYS A 36 -21.48 -16.31 -3.83
C CYS A 36 -21.81 -17.37 -4.88
N LEU A 37 -23.06 -17.39 -5.32
CA LEU A 37 -23.55 -18.26 -6.40
C LEU A 37 -23.55 -17.50 -7.73
N ASP A 38 -23.00 -18.10 -8.78
CA ASP A 38 -23.12 -17.61 -10.16
C ASP A 38 -24.53 -17.90 -10.70
N GLN A 39 -25.22 -16.85 -11.13
CA GLN A 39 -26.59 -16.93 -11.63
C GLN A 39 -26.69 -17.75 -12.93
N THR A 40 -25.65 -17.77 -13.76
CA THR A 40 -25.60 -18.59 -14.98
C THR A 40 -25.56 -20.08 -14.63
N LEU A 41 -24.86 -20.45 -13.56
CA LEU A 41 -24.86 -21.84 -13.06
C LEU A 41 -26.22 -22.19 -12.45
N PHE A 42 -26.84 -21.24 -11.76
CA PHE A 42 -28.15 -21.46 -11.17
C PHE A 42 -29.27 -21.56 -12.20
N GLU A 43 -29.20 -20.81 -13.31
CA GLU A 43 -30.11 -20.96 -14.46
C GLU A 43 -30.10 -22.39 -15.00
N LYS A 44 -28.89 -22.95 -15.20
CA LYS A 44 -28.71 -24.34 -15.66
C LYS A 44 -29.25 -25.33 -14.65
N HIS A 45 -28.96 -25.13 -13.36
CA HIS A 45 -29.42 -26.01 -12.29
C HIS A 45 -30.95 -26.06 -12.17
N GLN A 46 -31.63 -24.92 -12.30
CA GLN A 46 -33.09 -24.85 -12.24
C GLN A 46 -33.78 -25.15 -13.59
N GLY A 47 -33.03 -25.50 -14.64
CA GLY A 47 -33.58 -25.86 -15.95
C GLY A 47 -34.32 -24.72 -16.66
N VAL A 48 -33.93 -23.46 -16.40
CA VAL A 48 -34.53 -22.29 -17.04
C VAL A 48 -33.72 -21.83 -18.25
N SER A 49 -34.35 -21.01 -19.12
CA SER A 49 -33.66 -20.45 -20.29
C SER A 49 -32.47 -19.59 -19.88
N ALA A 50 -31.36 -19.72 -20.61
CA ALA A 50 -30.19 -18.86 -20.45
C ALA A 50 -30.58 -17.38 -20.53
N GLY A 51 -30.05 -16.56 -19.62
CA GLY A 51 -30.38 -15.14 -19.53
C GLY A 51 -31.60 -14.81 -18.68
N LYS A 52 -32.35 -15.79 -18.15
CA LYS A 52 -33.54 -15.52 -17.33
C LYS A 52 -33.19 -14.70 -16.07
N TYR A 53 -32.05 -14.95 -15.44
CA TYR A 53 -31.59 -14.28 -14.23
C TYR A 53 -30.57 -13.19 -14.57
N THR A 54 -29.58 -13.53 -15.41
CA THR A 54 -28.51 -12.58 -15.79
C THR A 54 -28.99 -11.40 -16.62
N ILE A 55 -30.02 -11.58 -17.46
CA ILE A 55 -30.63 -10.50 -18.27
C ILE A 55 -32.01 -10.14 -17.74
N GLY A 56 -32.85 -11.15 -17.45
CA GLY A 56 -34.24 -10.95 -17.03
C GLY A 56 -34.38 -10.29 -15.64
N LEU A 57 -33.48 -10.63 -14.71
CA LEU A 57 -33.37 -9.98 -13.40
C LEU A 57 -32.20 -8.99 -13.33
N GLY A 58 -31.18 -9.16 -14.19
CA GLY A 58 -29.97 -8.34 -14.18
C GLY A 58 -29.02 -8.68 -13.03
N LEU A 59 -29.03 -9.94 -12.58
CA LEU A 59 -28.21 -10.43 -11.47
C LEU A 59 -27.13 -11.37 -12.01
N GLN A 60 -25.87 -11.13 -11.66
CA GLN A 60 -24.71 -11.93 -12.05
C GLN A 60 -24.33 -12.93 -10.94
N TYR A 61 -24.28 -12.44 -9.69
CA TYR A 61 -23.94 -13.25 -8.53
C TYR A 61 -24.89 -12.98 -7.37
N MET A 62 -25.03 -13.97 -6.48
CA MET A 62 -25.87 -13.88 -5.29
C MET A 62 -25.07 -14.29 -4.05
N ASN A 63 -24.93 -13.37 -3.09
CA ASN A 63 -24.34 -13.66 -1.78
C ASN A 63 -25.24 -14.61 -1.01
N PHE A 64 -24.65 -15.54 -0.27
CA PHE A 64 -25.40 -16.36 0.67
C PHE A 64 -24.56 -16.69 1.91
N CYS A 65 -25.25 -17.02 2.98
CA CYS A 65 -24.67 -17.41 4.26
C CYS A 65 -24.89 -18.91 4.49
N THR A 66 -23.97 -19.55 5.19
CA THR A 66 -24.22 -20.86 5.82
C THR A 66 -24.91 -20.66 7.18
N ASP A 67 -24.97 -21.70 8.01
CA ASP A 67 -25.41 -21.58 9.41
C ASP A 67 -24.37 -20.93 10.35
N ARG A 68 -23.19 -20.58 9.83
CA ARG A 68 -22.15 -19.82 10.56
C ARG A 68 -22.40 -18.33 10.61
N GLU A 69 -23.22 -17.79 9.72
CA GLU A 69 -23.47 -16.35 9.64
C GLU A 69 -24.95 -16.04 9.87
N ASP A 70 -25.22 -15.07 10.74
CA ASP A 70 -26.54 -14.52 10.97
C ASP A 70 -26.51 -12.99 10.94
N VAL A 71 -27.69 -12.37 11.10
CA VAL A 71 -27.83 -10.90 11.10
C VAL A 71 -26.91 -10.21 12.11
N CYS A 72 -26.68 -10.84 13.28
CA CYS A 72 -25.83 -10.29 14.33
C CYS A 72 -24.36 -10.46 13.99
N SER A 73 -23.94 -11.61 13.47
CA SER A 73 -22.53 -11.85 13.13
C SER A 73 -22.07 -10.94 11.99
N MET A 74 -22.93 -10.72 10.98
CA MET A 74 -22.66 -9.74 9.92
C MET A 74 -22.61 -8.30 10.45
N ALA A 75 -23.54 -7.94 11.35
CA ALA A 75 -23.56 -6.62 11.97
C ALA A 75 -22.34 -6.37 12.89
N LEU A 76 -21.94 -7.37 13.69
CA LEU A 76 -20.71 -7.32 14.50
C LEU A 76 -19.48 -7.12 13.62
N THR A 77 -19.42 -7.82 12.48
CA THR A 77 -18.32 -7.70 11.53
C THR A 77 -18.26 -6.31 10.89
N ALA A 78 -19.39 -5.81 10.36
CA ALA A 78 -19.44 -4.50 9.72
C ALA A 78 -19.14 -3.36 10.70
N VAL A 79 -19.70 -3.39 11.93
CA VAL A 79 -19.44 -2.35 12.94
C VAL A 79 -18.01 -2.42 13.46
N SER A 80 -17.47 -3.61 13.72
CA SER A 80 -16.07 -3.77 14.13
C SER A 80 -15.11 -3.28 13.06
N SER A 81 -15.37 -3.58 11.77
CA SER A 81 -14.57 -3.07 10.65
C SER A 81 -14.66 -1.55 10.54
N LEU A 82 -15.87 -0.97 10.66
CA LEU A 82 -16.08 0.48 10.64
C LEU A 82 -15.26 1.18 11.73
N LEU A 83 -15.34 0.71 12.97
CA LEU A 83 -14.60 1.28 14.11
C LEU A 83 -13.08 1.24 13.87
N GLN A 84 -12.57 0.12 13.37
CA GLN A 84 -11.13 -0.08 13.13
C GLN A 84 -10.61 0.71 11.93
N ARG A 85 -11.28 0.64 10.78
CA ARG A 85 -10.81 1.26 9.53
C ARG A 85 -10.85 2.79 9.56
N TYR A 86 -11.76 3.36 10.34
CA TYR A 86 -11.93 4.81 10.48
C TYR A 86 -11.38 5.35 11.81
N ASP A 87 -10.71 4.52 12.61
CA ASP A 87 -10.13 4.90 13.91
C ASP A 87 -11.13 5.62 14.83
N ILE A 88 -12.35 5.06 14.93
CA ILE A 88 -13.44 5.66 15.70
C ILE A 88 -13.34 5.17 17.14
N ASP A 89 -13.15 6.08 18.09
CA ASP A 89 -13.24 5.75 19.51
C ASP A 89 -14.66 5.26 19.83
N PRO A 90 -14.87 4.02 20.34
CA PRO A 90 -16.19 3.53 20.71
C PRO A 90 -16.90 4.43 21.72
N LYS A 91 -16.19 5.22 22.54
CA LYS A 91 -16.80 6.20 23.46
C LYS A 91 -17.41 7.42 22.76
N SER A 92 -16.98 7.71 21.53
CA SER A 92 -17.49 8.83 20.71
C SER A 92 -18.87 8.55 20.08
N ILE A 93 -19.43 7.35 20.31
CA ILE A 93 -20.75 6.97 19.80
C ILE A 93 -21.81 7.15 20.90
N GLY A 94 -22.88 7.88 20.60
CA GLY A 94 -24.00 8.15 21.51
C GLY A 94 -25.30 7.44 21.16
N ARG A 95 -25.44 7.00 19.91
CA ARG A 95 -26.59 6.23 19.43
C ARG A 95 -26.13 5.09 18.52
N LEU A 96 -26.75 3.93 18.67
CA LEU A 96 -26.55 2.76 17.81
C LEU A 96 -27.92 2.17 17.48
N GLU A 97 -28.27 2.10 16.19
CA GLU A 97 -29.60 1.65 15.75
C GLU A 97 -29.49 0.69 14.56
N VAL A 98 -30.31 -0.37 14.58
CA VAL A 98 -30.28 -1.42 13.55
C VAL A 98 -31.59 -1.47 12.78
N GLY A 99 -31.52 -1.40 11.46
CA GLY A 99 -32.59 -1.78 10.55
C GLY A 99 -32.40 -3.21 10.09
N THR A 100 -33.42 -4.05 10.26
CA THR A 100 -33.41 -5.43 9.77
C THR A 100 -34.83 -5.95 9.60
N GLU A 101 -35.02 -6.94 8.73
CA GLU A 101 -36.21 -7.79 8.65
C GLU A 101 -35.88 -9.29 8.81
N SER A 102 -34.68 -9.61 9.29
CA SER A 102 -34.20 -10.94 9.66
C SER A 102 -34.13 -11.10 11.19
N PRO A 103 -35.23 -10.93 11.95
CA PRO A 103 -35.18 -11.03 13.41
C PRO A 103 -34.84 -12.45 13.84
N ILE A 104 -33.83 -12.57 14.70
CA ILE A 104 -33.44 -13.86 15.32
C ILE A 104 -34.11 -14.08 16.69
N ASP A 105 -34.67 -13.03 17.27
CA ASP A 105 -35.42 -13.00 18.51
C ASP A 105 -36.58 -12.01 18.37
N LYS A 106 -37.69 -12.22 19.07
CA LYS A 106 -38.91 -11.40 18.96
C LYS A 106 -38.87 -10.15 19.84
N ALA A 107 -38.02 -10.14 20.85
CA ALA A 107 -37.94 -9.08 21.85
C ALA A 107 -36.52 -8.53 22.00
N LYS A 108 -35.49 -9.39 21.99
CA LYS A 108 -34.09 -8.97 22.10
C LYS A 108 -33.59 -8.47 20.74
N SER A 109 -33.20 -7.20 20.70
CA SER A 109 -32.69 -6.53 19.51
C SER A 109 -31.28 -6.98 19.12
N VAL A 110 -30.97 -6.97 17.82
CA VAL A 110 -29.61 -7.07 17.26
C VAL A 110 -28.72 -5.97 17.85
N LYS A 111 -29.26 -4.75 18.00
CA LYS A 111 -28.57 -3.63 18.67
C LYS A 111 -27.99 -4.04 20.03
N SER A 112 -28.75 -4.79 20.84
CA SER A 112 -28.27 -5.21 22.16
C SER A 112 -27.11 -6.20 22.09
N VAL A 113 -27.00 -6.99 21.02
CA VAL A 113 -25.81 -7.84 20.78
C VAL A 113 -24.60 -6.98 20.42
N LEU A 114 -24.79 -5.95 19.60
CA LEU A 114 -23.71 -5.04 19.18
C LEU A 114 -23.09 -4.24 20.33
N THR A 115 -23.81 -4.05 21.45
CA THR A 115 -23.25 -3.36 22.63
C THR A 115 -22.00 -4.05 23.20
N THR A 116 -21.80 -5.34 22.91
CA THR A 116 -20.58 -6.08 23.26
C THR A 116 -19.29 -5.49 22.66
N LEU A 117 -19.38 -4.72 21.56
CA LEU A 117 -18.25 -4.00 20.98
C LEU A 117 -17.89 -2.71 21.75
N PHE A 118 -18.79 -2.21 22.60
CA PHE A 118 -18.67 -0.92 23.28
C PHE A 118 -18.47 -1.05 24.78
N GLU A 119 -19.06 -2.09 25.39
CA GLU A 119 -18.93 -2.40 26.82
C GLU A 119 -17.48 -2.49 27.31
N PRO A 120 -16.53 -3.17 26.61
CA PRO A 120 -15.12 -3.23 27.04
C PRO A 120 -14.44 -1.86 27.08
N HIS A 121 -14.95 -0.89 26.32
CA HIS A 121 -14.46 0.49 26.31
C HIS A 121 -15.17 1.37 27.36
N GLY A 122 -16.09 0.81 28.14
CA GLY A 122 -16.85 1.53 29.17
C GLY A 122 -17.97 2.41 28.60
N ASN A 123 -18.40 2.22 27.35
CA ASN A 123 -19.52 2.94 26.76
C ASN A 123 -20.79 2.09 26.75
N THR A 124 -21.63 2.28 27.76
CA THR A 124 -22.96 1.66 27.86
C THR A 124 -24.11 2.66 27.63
N SER A 125 -23.78 3.95 27.53
CA SER A 125 -24.74 5.03 27.30
C SER A 125 -24.96 5.23 25.81
N LEU A 126 -25.69 4.28 25.20
CA LEU A 126 -25.98 4.21 23.78
C LEU A 126 -27.50 4.15 23.53
N GLU A 127 -28.08 5.24 23.01
CA GLU A 127 -29.47 5.24 22.54
C GLU A 127 -29.67 4.34 21.30
N GLY A 128 -30.93 4.11 20.92
CA GLY A 128 -31.30 3.30 19.74
C GLY A 128 -31.53 1.82 20.06
N ILE A 129 -32.28 1.16 19.18
CA ILE A 129 -32.71 -0.25 19.24
C ILE A 129 -32.80 -0.80 17.81
N ASP A 130 -33.65 -1.81 17.56
CA ASP A 130 -33.95 -2.26 16.20
C ASP A 130 -35.22 -1.56 15.68
N THR A 131 -35.25 -1.29 14.38
CA THR A 131 -36.43 -0.81 13.64
C THR A 131 -36.74 -1.77 12.50
N ILE A 132 -37.95 -2.32 12.48
CA ILE A 132 -38.33 -3.41 11.59
C ILE A 132 -39.52 -2.97 10.74
N HIS A 133 -39.32 -2.91 9.42
CA HIS A 133 -40.40 -2.85 8.43
C HIS A 133 -39.86 -3.27 7.06
N ALA A 134 -39.81 -4.59 6.81
CA ALA A 134 -39.21 -5.16 5.61
C ALA A 134 -37.86 -4.46 5.25
N CYS A 135 -37.61 -4.22 3.97
CA CYS A 135 -36.41 -3.57 3.47
C CYS A 135 -36.30 -2.06 3.81
N TYR A 136 -37.29 -1.46 4.49
CA TYR A 136 -37.27 -0.04 4.88
C TYR A 136 -36.55 0.22 6.21
N GLY A 137 -36.33 -0.81 7.03
CA GLY A 137 -35.76 -0.69 8.39
C GLY A 137 -34.49 0.15 8.46
N GLY A 138 -33.54 -0.06 7.56
CA GLY A 138 -32.27 0.70 7.54
C GLY A 138 -32.47 2.21 7.32
N THR A 139 -33.45 2.58 6.50
CA THR A 139 -33.83 3.99 6.24
C THR A 139 -34.57 4.62 7.39
N SER A 140 -35.42 3.86 8.08
CA SER A 140 -36.01 4.29 9.35
C SER A 140 -34.91 4.61 10.38
N ALA A 141 -33.92 3.72 10.53
CA ALA A 141 -32.81 3.91 11.46
C ALA A 141 -31.94 5.12 11.08
N LEU A 142 -31.66 5.31 9.79
CA LEU A 142 -30.96 6.50 9.29
C LEU A 142 -31.69 7.78 9.68
N PHE A 143 -33.00 7.86 9.43
CA PHE A 143 -33.77 9.05 9.80
C PHE A 143 -33.83 9.26 11.31
N ASN A 144 -33.94 8.21 12.11
CA ASN A 144 -33.92 8.32 13.56
C ASN A 144 -32.57 8.85 14.07
N ALA A 145 -31.45 8.40 13.49
CA ALA A 145 -30.12 8.90 13.83
C ALA A 145 -29.92 10.36 13.44
N VAL A 146 -30.30 10.76 12.22
CA VAL A 146 -30.23 12.17 11.77
C VAL A 146 -31.10 13.05 12.66
N ASN A 147 -32.36 12.65 12.91
CA ASN A 147 -33.25 13.39 13.80
C ASN A 147 -32.70 13.49 15.23
N TRP A 148 -32.02 12.44 15.73
CA TRP A 148 -31.41 12.46 17.06
C TRP A 148 -30.25 13.48 17.12
N VAL A 149 -29.37 13.50 16.12
CA VAL A 149 -28.29 14.50 16.01
C VAL A 149 -28.86 15.92 15.94
N GLU A 150 -29.94 16.12 15.20
CA GLU A 150 -30.61 17.43 15.08
C GLU A 150 -31.49 17.79 16.30
N SER A 151 -31.64 16.90 17.28
CA SER A 151 -32.52 17.10 18.42
C SER A 151 -31.84 17.82 19.59
N ARG A 152 -32.68 18.34 20.50
CA ARG A 152 -32.24 18.84 21.81
C ARG A 152 -31.61 17.76 22.72
N SER A 153 -31.79 16.48 22.38
CA SER A 153 -31.24 15.34 23.14
C SER A 153 -29.86 14.94 22.63
N TRP A 154 -29.36 15.56 21.55
CA TRP A 154 -28.02 15.29 21.05
C TRP A 154 -26.97 15.69 22.09
N ASP A 155 -26.05 14.78 22.36
CA ASP A 155 -25.01 14.94 23.38
C ASP A 155 -23.62 15.24 22.77
N GLY A 156 -23.58 15.58 21.48
CA GLY A 156 -22.36 15.90 20.73
C GLY A 156 -21.65 14.68 20.11
N ARG A 157 -22.10 13.45 20.40
CA ARG A 157 -21.51 12.21 19.88
C ARG A 157 -22.09 11.82 18.51
N ASP A 158 -21.37 11.00 17.76
CA ASP A 158 -21.87 10.45 16.50
C ASP A 158 -22.85 9.29 16.78
N ALA A 159 -23.64 8.92 15.76
CA ALA A 159 -24.50 7.76 15.77
C ALA A 159 -23.99 6.69 14.79
N ILE A 160 -24.24 5.41 15.05
CA ILE A 160 -24.03 4.33 14.09
C ILE A 160 -25.38 3.75 13.69
N VAL A 161 -25.61 3.65 12.38
CA VAL A 161 -26.77 2.99 11.79
C VAL A 161 -26.30 1.73 11.09
N VAL A 162 -26.98 0.61 11.35
CA VAL A 162 -26.65 -0.68 10.76
C VAL A 162 -27.86 -1.19 9.99
N ALA A 163 -27.68 -1.57 8.73
CA ALA A 163 -28.66 -2.31 7.93
C ALA A 163 -28.11 -3.71 7.70
N SER A 164 -28.77 -4.77 8.16
CA SER A 164 -28.23 -6.14 8.11
C SER A 164 -29.35 -7.13 7.82
N ASP A 165 -29.18 -7.97 6.80
CA ASP A 165 -30.22 -8.94 6.42
C ASP A 165 -29.69 -10.13 5.62
N ILE A 166 -30.45 -11.22 5.71
CA ILE A 166 -30.29 -12.42 4.89
C ILE A 166 -31.64 -12.66 4.17
N ALA A 167 -31.63 -12.50 2.85
CA ALA A 167 -32.78 -12.68 1.98
C ALA A 167 -32.82 -14.10 1.43
N LEU A 168 -33.77 -14.89 1.91
CA LEU A 168 -33.97 -16.29 1.54
C LEU A 168 -35.44 -16.55 1.16
N TYR A 169 -35.64 -17.36 0.12
CA TYR A 169 -36.96 -17.65 -0.45
C TYR A 169 -37.20 -19.14 -0.60
N LYS A 170 -38.47 -19.56 -0.52
CA LYS A 170 -38.89 -20.96 -0.67
C LYS A 170 -39.20 -21.30 -2.12
N GLU A 171 -39.92 -20.44 -2.82
CA GLU A 171 -40.40 -20.68 -4.18
C GLU A 171 -39.27 -20.54 -5.19
N ASP A 172 -39.05 -21.56 -6.03
CA ASP A 172 -37.94 -21.60 -7.01
C ASP A 172 -37.83 -20.35 -7.88
N ALA A 173 -38.96 -19.72 -8.22
CA ALA A 173 -39.00 -18.49 -9.02
C ALA A 173 -38.44 -17.25 -8.29
N SER A 174 -38.47 -17.23 -6.96
CA SER A 174 -38.00 -16.13 -6.11
C SER A 174 -36.58 -16.35 -5.60
N ARG A 175 -36.11 -17.59 -5.51
CA ARG A 175 -34.77 -17.95 -4.99
C ARG A 175 -33.61 -17.18 -5.65
N PRO A 176 -33.60 -16.94 -6.98
CA PRO A 176 -32.52 -16.17 -7.62
C PRO A 176 -32.43 -14.71 -7.16
N THR A 177 -33.46 -14.18 -6.49
CA THR A 177 -33.47 -12.80 -5.96
C THR A 177 -33.05 -12.72 -4.49
N GLY A 178 -32.54 -13.81 -3.91
CA GLY A 178 -31.93 -13.81 -2.58
C GLY A 178 -30.66 -12.95 -2.52
N GLY A 179 -30.03 -12.97 -1.36
CA GLY A 179 -28.81 -12.21 -1.10
C GLY A 179 -28.54 -12.09 0.40
N ALA A 180 -27.36 -11.61 0.76
CA ALA A 180 -27.00 -11.36 2.14
C ALA A 180 -25.90 -10.28 2.23
N GLY A 181 -25.97 -9.47 3.28
CA GLY A 181 -24.95 -8.49 3.57
C GLY A 181 -25.39 -7.51 4.66
N CYS A 182 -24.44 -6.68 5.08
CA CYS A 182 -24.65 -5.66 6.09
C CYS A 182 -23.92 -4.37 5.72
N VAL A 183 -24.56 -3.22 5.92
CA VAL A 183 -23.94 -1.90 5.81
C VAL A 183 -23.99 -1.19 7.16
N ALA A 184 -22.86 -0.67 7.62
CA ALA A 184 -22.75 0.18 8.79
C ALA A 184 -22.40 1.61 8.36
N MET A 185 -23.07 2.61 8.93
CA MET A 185 -22.94 4.03 8.58
C MET A 185 -22.72 4.87 9.83
N LEU A 186 -21.66 5.67 9.85
CA LEU A 186 -21.42 6.67 10.88
C LEU A 186 -22.18 7.95 10.52
N ILE A 187 -23.05 8.41 11.41
CA ILE A 187 -23.94 9.55 11.23
C ILE A 187 -23.54 10.67 12.18
N GLY A 188 -23.43 11.89 11.67
CA GLY A 188 -23.11 13.05 12.50
C GLY A 188 -23.09 14.36 11.70
N PRO A 189 -22.73 15.48 12.35
CA PRO A 189 -22.58 16.77 11.67
C PRO A 189 -21.37 16.78 10.73
N ASN A 190 -21.35 17.73 9.79
CA ASN A 190 -20.27 17.91 8.80
C ASN A 190 -20.01 16.62 7.99
N ALA A 191 -21.07 15.88 7.70
CA ALA A 191 -21.01 14.67 6.89
C ALA A 191 -20.73 15.00 5.43
N VAL A 192 -19.93 14.16 4.77
CA VAL A 192 -19.60 14.23 3.33
C VAL A 192 -20.77 13.84 2.42
N LEU A 193 -21.74 13.10 2.97
CA LEU A 193 -23.03 12.83 2.36
C LEU A 193 -24.12 13.35 3.30
N SER A 194 -24.52 14.61 3.14
CA SER A 194 -25.52 15.27 3.97
C SER A 194 -26.93 14.91 3.52
N LEU A 195 -27.86 14.68 4.46
CA LEU A 195 -29.28 14.54 4.11
C LEU A 195 -29.84 15.91 3.72
N GLU A 196 -30.78 15.95 2.76
CA GLU A 196 -31.47 17.16 2.33
C GLU A 196 -32.93 17.15 2.83
N PRO A 197 -33.27 17.81 3.97
CA PRO A 197 -34.59 17.69 4.59
C PRO A 197 -35.75 18.14 3.69
N SER A 198 -35.51 19.10 2.78
CA SER A 198 -36.50 19.56 1.82
C SER A 198 -36.81 18.56 0.71
N LEU A 199 -35.94 17.58 0.48
CA LEU A 199 -36.08 16.56 -0.54
C LEU A 199 -36.49 15.24 0.11
N ARG A 200 -37.74 15.13 0.58
CA ARG A 200 -38.25 13.90 1.22
C ARG A 200 -39.73 13.67 0.95
N GLY A 201 -40.08 12.79 0.02
CA GLY A 201 -41.44 12.31 -0.21
C GLY A 201 -41.68 10.97 0.48
N VAL A 202 -42.78 10.84 1.21
CA VAL A 202 -43.08 9.66 2.05
C VAL A 202 -44.42 9.06 1.66
N TYR A 203 -44.48 7.74 1.57
CA TYR A 203 -45.73 7.00 1.41
C TYR A 203 -45.71 5.73 2.27
N MET A 204 -46.78 5.54 3.03
CA MET A 204 -47.00 4.34 3.84
C MET A 204 -48.47 3.92 3.70
N THR A 205 -48.70 2.62 3.53
CA THR A 205 -50.05 2.05 3.39
C THR A 205 -50.08 0.63 3.94
N ASN A 206 -51.25 0.00 3.96
CA ASN A 206 -51.42 -1.39 4.39
C ASN A 206 -51.60 -2.32 3.19
N THR A 207 -50.64 -3.22 2.97
CA THR A 207 -50.62 -4.21 1.88
C THR A 207 -50.07 -5.56 2.36
N PHE A 208 -50.38 -6.63 1.62
CA PHE A 208 -49.90 -7.99 1.88
C PHE A 208 -49.07 -8.51 0.70
N ASP A 209 -48.28 -7.64 0.09
CA ASP A 209 -47.51 -7.95 -1.11
C ASP A 209 -46.31 -8.86 -0.83
N PHE A 210 -45.67 -8.67 0.32
CA PHE A 210 -44.66 -9.54 0.92
C PHE A 210 -44.70 -9.38 2.43
N TYR A 211 -44.72 -10.48 3.17
CA TYR A 211 -44.76 -10.48 4.64
C TYR A 211 -44.30 -11.84 5.21
N LYS A 212 -43.84 -11.84 6.48
CA LYS A 212 -43.36 -13.04 7.19
C LYS A 212 -44.27 -13.35 8.41
N PRO A 213 -45.43 -14.00 8.21
CA PRO A 213 -46.37 -14.25 9.30
C PRO A 213 -46.00 -15.44 10.18
N ASP A 214 -45.26 -16.41 9.62
CA ASP A 214 -44.82 -17.61 10.35
C ASP A 214 -43.41 -17.41 10.90
N MET A 215 -43.32 -17.17 12.22
CA MET A 215 -42.05 -16.95 12.91
C MET A 215 -41.19 -18.23 13.05
N LYS A 216 -41.68 -19.40 12.62
CA LYS A 216 -40.92 -20.66 12.68
C LYS A 216 -40.10 -20.93 11.42
N VAL A 217 -40.38 -20.24 10.33
CA VAL A 217 -39.63 -20.33 9.08
C VAL A 217 -39.08 -18.96 8.72
N GLU A 218 -37.94 -18.95 8.03
CA GLU A 218 -37.31 -17.69 7.60
C GLU A 218 -37.93 -17.14 6.29
N PHE A 219 -38.64 -18.00 5.56
CA PHE A 219 -39.19 -17.69 4.26
C PHE A 219 -40.41 -16.75 4.35
N PRO A 220 -40.49 -15.73 3.49
CA PRO A 220 -41.66 -14.88 3.37
C PRO A 220 -42.78 -15.54 2.57
N ILE A 221 -44.01 -15.04 2.76
CA ILE A 221 -45.08 -15.19 1.78
C ILE A 221 -44.95 -14.01 0.82
N VAL A 222 -44.84 -14.29 -0.48
CA VAL A 222 -44.65 -13.27 -1.51
C VAL A 222 -45.60 -13.49 -2.69
N ASN A 223 -46.30 -12.42 -3.09
CA ASN A 223 -47.00 -12.36 -4.36
C ASN A 223 -46.20 -11.46 -5.31
N GLY A 224 -45.34 -12.05 -6.15
CA GLY A 224 -44.38 -11.30 -6.98
C GLY A 224 -45.03 -10.25 -7.88
N HIS A 225 -46.21 -10.52 -8.45
CA HIS A 225 -46.92 -9.55 -9.29
C HIS A 225 -47.47 -8.37 -8.49
N GLU A 226 -48.00 -8.63 -7.30
CA GLU A 226 -48.52 -7.61 -6.40
C GLU A 226 -47.41 -6.78 -5.77
N SER A 227 -46.28 -7.40 -5.41
CA SER A 227 -45.09 -6.72 -4.88
C SER A 227 -44.51 -5.71 -5.86
N ILE A 228 -44.40 -6.06 -7.15
CA ILE A 228 -43.96 -5.10 -8.18
C ILE A 228 -44.95 -3.93 -8.31
N ALA A 229 -46.26 -4.22 -8.33
CA ALA A 229 -47.28 -3.17 -8.42
C ALA A 229 -47.29 -2.25 -7.19
N CYS A 230 -47.09 -2.80 -5.99
CA CYS A 230 -46.99 -2.03 -4.75
C CYS A 230 -45.72 -1.18 -4.72
N TYR A 231 -44.58 -1.72 -5.15
CA TYR A 231 -43.33 -0.97 -5.28
C TYR A 231 -43.49 0.24 -6.20
N LEU A 232 -44.01 0.03 -7.42
CA LEU A 232 -44.20 1.11 -8.39
C LEU A 232 -45.26 2.12 -7.93
N GLY A 233 -46.35 1.67 -7.32
CA GLY A 233 -47.35 2.57 -6.73
C GLY A 233 -46.79 3.40 -5.58
N ALA A 234 -45.95 2.82 -4.72
CA ALA A 234 -45.28 3.53 -3.64
C ALA A 234 -44.28 4.58 -4.16
N LEU A 235 -43.58 4.26 -5.26
CA LEU A 235 -42.71 5.21 -5.96
C LEU A 235 -43.50 6.40 -6.52
N ASP A 236 -44.66 6.16 -7.13
CA ASP A 236 -45.56 7.20 -7.65
C ASP A 236 -46.06 8.13 -6.53
N GLU A 237 -46.45 7.57 -5.38
CA GLU A 237 -46.93 8.37 -4.24
C GLU A 237 -45.80 9.14 -3.54
N CYS A 238 -44.61 8.54 -3.41
CA CYS A 238 -43.42 9.26 -2.92
C CYS A 238 -43.03 10.42 -3.86
N HIS A 239 -43.12 10.22 -5.17
CA HIS A 239 -42.90 11.27 -6.18
C HIS A 239 -43.87 12.44 -5.99
N LYS A 240 -45.17 12.16 -5.85
CA LYS A 240 -46.20 13.17 -5.59
C LYS A 240 -45.96 13.93 -4.28
N ASP A 241 -45.67 13.24 -3.19
CA ASP A 241 -45.42 13.87 -1.90
C ASP A 241 -44.14 14.73 -1.90
N LEU A 242 -43.10 14.30 -2.62
CA LEU A 242 -41.88 15.08 -2.81
C LEU A 242 -42.15 16.39 -3.54
N LEU A 243 -42.90 16.35 -4.66
CA LEU A 243 -43.30 17.58 -5.37
C LEU A 243 -44.08 18.53 -4.47
N ARG A 244 -45.09 18.01 -3.76
CA ARG A 244 -45.90 18.80 -2.82
C ARG A 244 -45.03 19.51 -1.77
N ARG A 245 -44.04 18.83 -1.21
CA ARG A 245 -43.15 19.41 -0.18
C ARG A 245 -42.17 20.42 -0.74
N THR A 246 -41.57 20.15 -1.89
CA THR A 246 -40.66 21.11 -2.55
C THR A 246 -41.38 22.39 -2.97
N GLU A 247 -42.65 22.30 -3.41
CA GLU A 247 -43.49 23.47 -3.67
C GLU A 247 -43.82 24.26 -2.39
N ALA A 248 -44.15 23.57 -1.29
CA ALA A 248 -44.44 24.21 -0.01
C ALA A 248 -43.22 24.95 0.56
N ALA A 249 -42.03 24.34 0.51
CA ALA A 249 -40.79 24.95 0.98
C ALA A 249 -40.45 26.25 0.21
N LYS A 250 -40.70 26.29 -1.11
CA LYS A 250 -40.51 27.51 -1.91
C LYS A 250 -41.45 28.64 -1.51
N LYS A 251 -42.73 28.35 -1.24
CA LYS A 251 -43.72 29.35 -0.81
C LYS A 251 -43.34 30.03 0.50
N GLN A 252 -42.58 29.34 1.36
CA GLN A 252 -42.07 29.91 2.60
C GLN A 252 -40.82 30.78 2.40
N LEU A 253 -40.09 30.61 1.29
CA LEU A 253 -38.81 31.29 1.01
C LEU A 253 -38.94 32.51 0.08
N ASN A 254 -39.91 32.56 -0.84
CA ASN A 254 -40.15 33.71 -1.73
C ASN A 254 -41.62 33.80 -2.18
N GLY A 255 -42.24 34.99 -2.07
CA GLY A 255 -43.48 35.33 -2.79
C GLY A 255 -43.16 35.62 -4.26
N ASP A 256 -43.88 34.97 -5.18
CA ASP A 256 -43.82 35.18 -6.65
C ASP A 256 -42.54 34.76 -7.41
N ALA A 257 -42.18 33.47 -7.35
CA ALA A 257 -41.31 32.84 -8.36
C ALA A 257 -42.14 32.11 -9.45
N PRO A 258 -41.63 31.98 -10.71
CA PRO A 258 -42.41 31.46 -11.85
C PRO A 258 -42.93 30.03 -11.65
N LYS A 259 -44.15 29.76 -12.17
CA LYS A 259 -44.86 28.47 -12.14
C LYS A 259 -44.28 27.43 -13.12
N THR A 260 -42.99 27.14 -13.09
CA THR A 260 -42.47 25.93 -13.75
C THR A 260 -42.59 24.75 -12.78
N ARG A 261 -43.51 23.82 -13.06
CA ARG A 261 -43.62 22.55 -12.32
C ARG A 261 -42.30 21.81 -12.50
N LYS A 262 -41.54 21.63 -11.41
CA LYS A 262 -40.25 20.92 -11.45
C LYS A 262 -40.51 19.44 -11.73
N LYS A 263 -39.72 18.85 -12.62
CA LYS A 263 -39.63 17.40 -12.79
C LYS A 263 -38.82 16.86 -11.62
N VAL A 264 -39.25 15.75 -11.02
CA VAL A 264 -38.52 15.14 -9.89
C VAL A 264 -37.14 14.69 -10.34
N LEU A 265 -37.01 14.18 -11.57
CA LEU A 265 -35.72 13.76 -12.10
C LEU A 265 -34.72 14.91 -12.24
N ASP A 266 -35.16 16.17 -12.32
CA ASP A 266 -34.28 17.35 -12.40
C ASP A 266 -33.73 17.77 -11.01
N LEU A 267 -34.22 17.14 -9.92
CA LEU A 267 -33.76 17.44 -8.56
C LEU A 267 -32.48 16.69 -8.18
N PHE A 268 -32.10 15.68 -8.96
CA PHE A 268 -31.03 14.75 -8.61
C PHE A 268 -30.04 14.63 -9.76
N ASP A 269 -28.76 14.48 -9.48
CA ASP A 269 -27.73 14.13 -10.47
C ASP A 269 -27.67 12.61 -10.66
N TYR A 270 -27.81 11.85 -9.58
CA TYR A 270 -27.83 10.39 -9.56
C TYR A 270 -29.07 9.86 -8.84
N MET A 271 -29.47 8.62 -9.13
CA MET A 271 -30.64 7.99 -8.52
C MET A 271 -30.34 6.54 -8.11
N ALA A 272 -30.27 6.31 -6.80
CA ALA A 272 -30.16 5.00 -6.18
C ALA A 272 -31.53 4.49 -5.72
N PHE A 273 -31.75 3.19 -5.78
CA PHE A 273 -33.01 2.54 -5.42
C PHE A 273 -32.74 1.35 -4.50
N HIS A 274 -33.72 0.99 -3.67
CA HIS A 274 -33.79 -0.37 -3.15
C HIS A 274 -33.82 -1.34 -4.34
N THR A 275 -32.85 -2.26 -4.38
CA THR A 275 -32.55 -3.13 -5.51
C THR A 275 -32.81 -4.60 -5.14
N PRO A 276 -34.06 -5.09 -5.23
CA PRO A 276 -34.34 -6.52 -5.10
C PRO A 276 -33.90 -7.29 -6.36
N ASN A 277 -33.88 -6.61 -7.51
CA ASN A 277 -33.18 -7.01 -8.73
C ASN A 277 -32.94 -5.78 -9.61
N CYS A 278 -31.90 -5.82 -10.42
CA CYS A 278 -31.47 -4.70 -11.26
C CYS A 278 -32.53 -4.32 -12.32
N LYS A 279 -33.31 -5.29 -12.80
CA LYS A 279 -34.35 -5.02 -13.80
C LYS A 279 -35.47 -4.15 -13.23
N LEU A 280 -35.89 -4.36 -11.97
CA LEU A 280 -36.88 -3.51 -11.32
C LEU A 280 -36.40 -2.07 -11.19
N VAL A 281 -35.10 -1.85 -10.97
CA VAL A 281 -34.51 -0.51 -10.90
C VAL A 281 -34.64 0.22 -12.24
N SER A 282 -34.35 -0.44 -13.37
CA SER A 282 -34.57 0.16 -14.69
C SER A 282 -36.03 0.54 -14.94
N LYS A 283 -36.97 -0.32 -14.52
CA LYS A 283 -38.41 -0.03 -14.61
C LYS A 283 -38.81 1.16 -13.74
N SER A 284 -38.26 1.24 -12.53
CA SER A 284 -38.55 2.28 -11.54
C SER A 284 -38.06 3.65 -12.02
N TYR A 285 -36.88 3.72 -12.60
CA TYR A 285 -36.37 4.96 -13.20
C TYR A 285 -37.24 5.42 -14.39
N GLY A 286 -37.63 4.47 -15.26
CA GLY A 286 -38.61 4.72 -16.32
C GLY A 286 -39.95 5.23 -15.78
N ARG A 287 -40.42 4.68 -14.65
CA ARG A 287 -41.67 5.11 -14.00
C ARG A 287 -41.59 6.52 -13.44
N LEU A 288 -40.47 6.95 -12.87
CA LEU A 288 -40.27 8.34 -12.46
C LEU A 288 -40.38 9.30 -13.65
N LYS A 289 -39.78 8.95 -14.80
CA LYS A 289 -39.93 9.75 -16.03
C LYS A 289 -41.39 9.83 -16.45
N TYR A 290 -42.13 8.72 -16.42
CA TYR A 290 -43.55 8.71 -16.72
C TYR A 290 -44.37 9.65 -15.80
N ASN A 291 -44.07 9.66 -14.50
CA ASN A 291 -44.73 10.58 -13.56
C ASN A 291 -44.38 12.05 -13.83
N ASP A 292 -43.15 12.35 -14.24
CA ASP A 292 -42.78 13.69 -14.68
C ASP A 292 -43.54 14.10 -15.97
N CYS A 293 -43.68 13.18 -16.94
CA CYS A 293 -44.44 13.39 -18.16
C CYS A 293 -45.93 13.67 -17.86
N LEU A 294 -46.55 12.90 -16.96
CA LEU A 294 -47.96 13.08 -16.56
C LEU A 294 -48.23 14.45 -15.90
N ASN A 295 -47.21 15.04 -15.26
CA ASN A 295 -47.32 16.34 -14.62
C ASN A 295 -46.92 17.52 -15.52
N SER A 296 -46.34 17.23 -16.69
CA SER A 296 -45.86 18.21 -17.66
C SER A 296 -46.92 18.61 -18.68
N THR A 297 -46.88 19.87 -19.11
CA THR A 297 -47.66 20.39 -20.25
C THR A 297 -46.84 20.48 -21.52
N ASP A 298 -45.55 20.15 -21.47
CA ASP A 298 -44.63 20.18 -22.60
C ASP A 298 -44.70 18.86 -23.39
N ALA A 299 -45.03 18.95 -24.68
CA ALA A 299 -45.08 17.78 -25.56
C ALA A 299 -43.71 17.11 -25.72
N ALA A 300 -42.61 17.87 -25.60
CA ALA A 300 -41.26 17.33 -25.69
C ALA A 300 -40.94 16.32 -24.57
N ASP A 301 -41.61 16.40 -23.42
CA ASP A 301 -41.39 15.45 -22.33
C ASP A 301 -41.81 14.03 -22.65
N TRP A 302 -42.73 13.86 -23.60
CA TRP A 302 -43.27 12.59 -24.04
C TRP A 302 -42.51 12.00 -25.24
N GLU A 303 -41.40 12.61 -25.66
CA GLU A 303 -40.57 12.10 -26.76
C GLU A 303 -40.14 10.65 -26.51
N GLY A 304 -40.28 9.80 -27.52
CA GLY A 304 -39.98 8.37 -27.43
C GLY A 304 -41.05 7.50 -26.75
N ILE A 305 -42.14 8.08 -26.24
CA ILE A 305 -43.27 7.36 -25.64
C ILE A 305 -44.50 7.50 -26.56
N PRO A 306 -45.03 6.38 -27.11
CA PRO A 306 -46.22 6.40 -27.96
C PRO A 306 -47.45 7.09 -27.35
N ASP A 307 -48.17 7.86 -28.16
CA ASP A 307 -49.36 8.62 -27.73
C ASP A 307 -50.45 7.75 -27.10
N GLU A 308 -50.62 6.53 -27.60
CA GLU A 308 -51.60 5.55 -27.10
C GLU A 308 -51.38 5.18 -25.63
N LEU A 309 -50.14 5.25 -25.15
CA LEU A 309 -49.76 4.91 -23.78
C LEU A 309 -49.95 6.07 -22.79
N ARG A 310 -50.23 7.28 -23.30
CA ARG A 310 -50.50 8.48 -22.48
C ARG A 310 -51.84 8.39 -21.74
N ASN A 311 -52.82 7.72 -22.34
CA ASN A 311 -54.20 7.66 -21.85
C ASN A 311 -54.52 6.37 -21.07
N LEU A 312 -53.50 5.58 -20.71
CA LEU A 312 -53.70 4.38 -19.91
C LEU A 312 -54.27 4.72 -18.53
N GLY A 313 -55.27 3.95 -18.09
CA GLY A 313 -55.76 4.03 -16.72
C GLY A 313 -54.65 3.71 -15.72
N TYR A 314 -54.67 4.36 -14.55
CA TYR A 314 -53.59 4.21 -13.54
C TYR A 314 -53.29 2.74 -13.20
N LYS A 315 -54.33 1.94 -12.91
CA LYS A 315 -54.19 0.52 -12.56
C LYS A 315 -53.57 -0.30 -13.70
N ASP A 316 -53.92 0.01 -14.93
CA ASP A 316 -53.41 -0.68 -16.12
C ASP A 316 -51.95 -0.28 -16.38
N SER A 317 -51.62 1.00 -16.17
CA SER A 317 -50.26 1.52 -16.32
C SER A 317 -49.22 0.83 -15.42
N LEU A 318 -49.62 0.30 -14.26
CA LEU A 318 -48.73 -0.43 -13.35
C LEU A 318 -48.36 -1.83 -13.83
N LYS A 319 -49.10 -2.38 -14.80
CA LYS A 319 -48.97 -3.76 -15.28
C LYS A 319 -48.67 -3.87 -16.77
N ASP A 320 -48.83 -2.77 -17.52
CA ASP A 320 -48.66 -2.75 -18.97
C ASP A 320 -47.19 -2.92 -19.38
N LYS A 321 -46.90 -4.03 -20.05
CA LYS A 321 -45.54 -4.38 -20.51
C LYS A 321 -45.06 -3.51 -21.67
N THR A 322 -45.97 -2.93 -22.46
CA THR A 322 -45.65 -2.08 -23.60
C THR A 322 -45.16 -0.72 -23.10
N LEU A 323 -45.87 -0.13 -22.14
CA LEU A 323 -45.46 1.06 -21.41
C LEU A 323 -44.12 0.85 -20.72
N GLU A 324 -43.95 -0.25 -19.98
CA GLU A 324 -42.68 -0.56 -19.32
C GLU A 324 -41.49 -0.55 -20.31
N ARG A 325 -41.62 -1.23 -21.46
CA ARG A 325 -40.56 -1.28 -22.48
C ARG A 325 -40.29 0.08 -23.10
N ALA A 326 -41.34 0.85 -23.39
CA ALA A 326 -41.21 2.20 -23.94
C ALA A 326 -40.46 3.13 -22.96
N LEU A 327 -40.81 3.09 -21.67
CA LEU A 327 -40.17 3.91 -20.63
C LEU A 327 -38.69 3.54 -20.41
N VAL A 328 -38.38 2.25 -20.38
CA VAL A 328 -36.98 1.78 -20.27
C VAL A 328 -36.18 2.20 -21.50
N ALA A 329 -36.77 2.15 -22.70
CA ALA A 329 -36.10 2.61 -23.92
C ALA A 329 -35.89 4.13 -23.91
N ALA A 330 -36.91 4.91 -23.55
CA ALA A 330 -36.86 6.37 -23.49
C ALA A 330 -35.87 6.91 -22.45
N THR A 331 -35.65 6.16 -21.36
CA THR A 331 -34.70 6.54 -20.29
C THR A 331 -33.32 5.91 -20.41
N LYS A 332 -33.03 5.14 -21.47
CA LYS A 332 -31.80 4.33 -21.59
C LYS A 332 -30.51 5.14 -21.41
N THR A 333 -30.41 6.30 -22.06
CA THR A 333 -29.20 7.15 -22.01
C THR A 333 -28.98 7.71 -20.61
N GLU A 334 -30.03 8.26 -19.99
CA GLU A 334 -29.95 8.82 -18.64
C GLU A 334 -29.76 7.74 -17.58
N PHE A 335 -30.38 6.55 -17.75
CA PHE A 335 -30.17 5.41 -16.87
C PHE A 335 -28.69 5.01 -16.82
N LYS A 336 -28.04 4.92 -17.99
CA LYS A 336 -26.61 4.60 -18.10
C LYS A 336 -25.74 5.57 -17.30
N LYS A 337 -26.05 6.86 -17.35
CA LYS A 337 -25.27 7.91 -16.67
C LYS A 337 -25.59 8.03 -15.18
N ARG A 338 -26.86 7.91 -14.81
CA ARG A 338 -27.38 8.37 -13.51
C ARG A 338 -27.73 7.22 -12.55
N VAL A 339 -27.88 5.99 -13.06
CA VAL A 339 -28.40 4.85 -12.28
C VAL A 339 -27.55 3.59 -12.43
N GLU A 340 -27.01 3.28 -13.62
CA GLU A 340 -26.20 2.08 -13.86
C GLU A 340 -25.01 1.93 -12.87
N PRO A 341 -24.27 3.00 -12.53
CA PRO A 341 -23.23 2.93 -11.49
C PRO A 341 -23.77 2.48 -10.11
N CYS A 342 -25.03 2.76 -9.79
CA CYS A 342 -25.67 2.39 -8.53
C CYS A 342 -26.03 0.89 -8.44
N ILE A 343 -26.08 0.17 -9.56
CA ILE A 343 -26.49 -1.24 -9.59
C ILE A 343 -25.36 -2.21 -9.92
N ALA A 344 -24.14 -1.72 -10.17
CA ALA A 344 -22.97 -2.54 -10.44
C ALA A 344 -22.71 -3.55 -9.30
N ALA A 345 -22.59 -3.09 -8.06
CA ALA A 345 -22.40 -4.00 -6.91
C ALA A 345 -23.66 -4.82 -6.55
N PRO A 346 -24.88 -4.27 -6.51
CA PRO A 346 -26.10 -5.06 -6.32
C PRO A 346 -26.26 -6.23 -7.31
N SER A 347 -25.86 -6.06 -8.57
CA SER A 347 -25.88 -7.14 -9.56
C SER A 347 -25.00 -8.33 -9.17
N MET A 348 -23.98 -8.11 -8.35
CA MET A 348 -23.05 -9.13 -7.87
C MET A 348 -23.36 -9.61 -6.45
N CYS A 349 -24.29 -9.00 -5.74
CA CYS A 349 -24.61 -9.33 -4.35
C CYS A 349 -25.97 -10.01 -4.18
N GLY A 350 -26.91 -9.75 -5.08
CA GLY A 350 -28.32 -10.07 -4.87
C GLY A 350 -29.01 -9.10 -3.89
N ASN A 351 -30.21 -9.45 -3.44
CA ASN A 351 -31.00 -8.60 -2.55
C ASN A 351 -30.50 -8.68 -1.11
N MET A 352 -29.99 -7.57 -0.57
CA MET A 352 -29.57 -7.47 0.83
C MET A 352 -30.63 -6.79 1.72
N TYR A 353 -31.91 -6.87 1.33
CA TYR A 353 -33.05 -6.22 1.98
C TYR A 353 -32.76 -4.78 2.45
N THR A 354 -32.69 -4.52 3.76
CA THR A 354 -32.48 -3.16 4.28
C THR A 354 -31.16 -2.53 3.86
N ALA A 355 -30.13 -3.35 3.63
CA ALA A 355 -28.81 -2.89 3.17
C ALA A 355 -28.76 -2.64 1.66
N SER A 356 -29.76 -3.07 0.89
CA SER A 356 -29.75 -3.03 -0.59
C SER A 356 -29.62 -1.60 -1.14
N LEU A 357 -30.39 -0.64 -0.60
CA LEU A 357 -30.29 0.77 -1.03
C LEU A 357 -28.90 1.36 -0.72
N TYR A 358 -28.32 1.00 0.41
CA TYR A 358 -27.02 1.51 0.84
C TYR A 358 -25.86 0.84 0.11
N CYS A 359 -26.00 -0.43 -0.30
CA CYS A 359 -25.11 -1.03 -1.28
C CYS A 359 -25.20 -0.28 -2.62
N SER A 360 -26.39 0.13 -3.06
CA SER A 360 -26.50 0.96 -4.27
C SER A 360 -25.81 2.31 -4.14
N LEU A 361 -25.87 2.95 -2.97
CA LEU A 361 -25.14 4.20 -2.68
C LEU A 361 -23.62 3.96 -2.71
N ILE A 362 -23.13 2.91 -2.07
CA ILE A 362 -21.70 2.54 -2.11
C ILE A 362 -21.25 2.20 -3.54
N SER A 363 -22.09 1.48 -4.29
CA SER A 363 -21.84 1.14 -5.70
C SER A 363 -21.68 2.41 -6.53
N LEU A 364 -22.56 3.39 -6.35
CA LEU A 364 -22.49 4.65 -7.07
C LEU A 364 -21.15 5.34 -6.84
N ILE A 365 -20.77 5.58 -5.58
CA ILE A 365 -19.53 6.31 -5.25
C ILE A 365 -18.27 5.51 -5.67
N SER A 366 -18.36 4.19 -5.79
CA SER A 366 -17.25 3.34 -6.25
C SER A 366 -17.08 3.32 -7.78
N ASN A 367 -18.06 3.79 -8.55
CA ASN A 367 -18.11 3.62 -10.02
C ASN A 367 -18.25 4.95 -10.78
N ILE A 368 -17.99 6.08 -10.13
CA ILE A 368 -18.03 7.41 -10.76
C ILE A 368 -16.73 8.18 -10.50
N ASP A 369 -16.46 9.17 -11.33
CA ASP A 369 -15.35 10.10 -11.12
C ASP A 369 -15.61 10.99 -9.90
N LEU A 370 -14.90 10.73 -8.80
CA LEU A 370 -15.07 11.44 -7.53
C LEU A 370 -14.63 12.89 -7.58
N ALA A 371 -13.76 13.30 -8.51
CA ALA A 371 -13.29 14.69 -8.59
C ALA A 371 -14.39 15.68 -8.96
N SER A 372 -15.47 15.21 -9.58
CA SER A 372 -16.59 16.04 -10.06
C SER A 372 -17.88 15.86 -9.28
N VAL A 373 -17.88 15.14 -8.15
CA VAL A 373 -19.13 14.78 -7.43
C VAL A 373 -19.51 15.75 -6.33
N GLU A 374 -18.59 16.56 -5.82
CA GLU A 374 -18.90 17.54 -4.80
C GLU A 374 -19.99 18.53 -5.29
N GLY A 375 -20.98 18.79 -4.44
CA GLY A 375 -22.14 19.61 -4.75
C GLY A 375 -23.28 18.89 -5.47
N LYS A 376 -23.06 17.67 -6.01
CA LYS A 376 -24.13 16.88 -6.64
C LYS A 376 -25.12 16.33 -5.62
N THR A 377 -26.36 16.13 -6.07
CA THR A 377 -27.45 15.58 -5.27
C THR A 377 -27.78 14.15 -5.73
N ILE A 378 -27.84 13.21 -4.81
CA ILE A 378 -28.17 11.82 -5.03
C ILE A 378 -29.59 11.61 -4.52
N GLY A 379 -30.51 11.15 -5.36
CA GLY A 379 -31.83 10.70 -4.93
C GLY A 379 -31.80 9.24 -4.53
N LEU A 380 -32.49 8.89 -3.45
CA LEU A 380 -32.54 7.57 -2.87
C LEU A 380 -34.00 7.15 -2.67
N PHE A 381 -34.41 6.06 -3.30
CA PHE A 381 -35.72 5.46 -3.06
C PHE A 381 -35.62 4.22 -2.20
N SER A 382 -36.08 4.32 -0.94
CA SER A 382 -36.22 3.19 -0.04
C SER A 382 -37.66 2.67 -0.08
N TYR A 383 -37.80 1.35 -0.19
CA TYR A 383 -39.08 0.65 -0.16
C TYR A 383 -38.96 -0.56 0.75
N GLY A 384 -39.97 -0.81 1.56
CA GLY A 384 -40.21 -2.08 2.25
C GLY A 384 -41.68 -2.45 2.08
N SER A 385 -41.94 -3.70 1.73
CA SER A 385 -43.29 -4.25 1.58
C SER A 385 -44.13 -4.17 2.86
N GLY A 386 -45.45 -4.11 2.71
CA GLY A 386 -46.39 -3.93 3.81
C GLY A 386 -47.25 -2.64 3.84
N ALA A 387 -46.92 -1.48 3.28
CA ALA A 387 -45.65 -1.02 2.72
C ALA A 387 -45.27 0.36 3.29
N ALA A 388 -43.96 0.56 3.50
CA ALA A 388 -43.36 1.82 3.89
C ALA A 388 -42.30 2.24 2.87
N SER A 389 -42.31 3.51 2.48
CA SER A 389 -41.42 4.00 1.44
C SER A 389 -41.06 5.47 1.60
N THR A 390 -39.88 5.84 1.12
CA THR A 390 -39.43 7.23 1.07
C THR A 390 -38.50 7.44 -0.12
N LEU A 391 -38.80 8.47 -0.92
CA LEU A 391 -37.88 9.07 -1.88
C LEU A 391 -37.22 10.28 -1.23
N PHE A 392 -35.90 10.26 -1.02
CA PHE A 392 -35.19 11.34 -0.36
C PHE A 392 -33.88 11.74 -1.06
N GLY A 393 -33.41 12.95 -0.80
CA GLY A 393 -32.14 13.48 -1.34
C GLY A 393 -31.00 13.45 -0.34
N MET A 394 -29.80 13.17 -0.83
CA MET A 394 -28.54 13.40 -0.12
C MET A 394 -27.61 14.24 -1.00
N LYS A 395 -26.94 15.22 -0.41
CA LYS A 395 -25.98 16.08 -1.10
C LYS A 395 -24.56 15.67 -0.76
N VAL A 396 -23.70 15.62 -1.78
CA VAL A 396 -22.26 15.46 -1.59
C VAL A 396 -21.67 16.81 -1.18
N THR A 397 -21.04 16.87 -0.02
CA THR A 397 -20.54 18.11 0.60
C THR A 397 -19.03 18.11 0.81
N GLY A 398 -18.34 17.04 0.44
CA GLY A 398 -16.88 16.93 0.53
C GLY A 398 -16.32 15.71 -0.21
N ASP A 399 -15.02 15.50 -0.06
CA ASP A 399 -14.28 14.43 -0.75
C ASP A 399 -14.65 13.02 -0.25
N LEU A 400 -15.04 12.15 -1.18
CA LEU A 400 -15.43 10.76 -0.93
C LEU A 400 -14.28 9.76 -1.14
N THR A 401 -13.13 10.19 -1.65
CA THR A 401 -12.00 9.32 -2.03
C THR A 401 -11.57 8.42 -0.88
N GLY A 402 -11.33 9.01 0.29
CA GLY A 402 -10.91 8.27 1.49
C GLY A 402 -11.97 7.32 2.07
N MET A 403 -13.24 7.48 1.70
CA MET A 403 -14.32 6.54 2.05
C MET A 403 -14.31 5.35 1.07
N VAL A 404 -14.24 5.62 -0.23
CA VAL A 404 -14.22 4.58 -1.29
C VAL A 404 -13.00 3.68 -1.16
N GLU A 405 -11.81 4.25 -0.93
CA GLU A 405 -10.57 3.49 -0.73
C GLU A 405 -10.63 2.55 0.48
N LYS A 406 -11.29 2.97 1.57
CA LYS A 406 -11.44 2.13 2.77
C LYS A 406 -12.45 1.02 2.58
N ILE A 407 -13.53 1.28 1.87
CA ILE A 407 -14.59 0.29 1.61
C ILE A 407 -14.09 -0.78 0.64
N ASP A 408 -13.40 -0.38 -0.44
CA ASP A 408 -12.81 -1.29 -1.43
C ASP A 408 -13.79 -2.36 -1.99
N LEU A 409 -15.06 -1.99 -2.16
CA LEU A 409 -16.16 -2.96 -2.39
C LEU A 409 -15.94 -3.79 -3.65
N MET A 410 -15.61 -3.15 -4.78
CA MET A 410 -15.52 -3.85 -6.07
C MET A 410 -14.42 -4.91 -6.05
N ASN A 411 -13.24 -4.59 -5.51
CA ASN A 411 -12.15 -5.55 -5.32
C ASN A 411 -12.52 -6.66 -4.32
N CYS A 412 -13.28 -6.34 -3.27
CA CYS A 412 -13.78 -7.35 -2.34
C CYS A 412 -14.73 -8.34 -3.02
N LEU A 413 -15.60 -7.87 -3.91
CA LEU A 413 -16.57 -8.71 -4.63
C LEU A 413 -15.90 -9.65 -5.62
N GLU A 414 -14.79 -9.24 -6.25
CA GLU A 414 -13.99 -10.06 -7.18
C GLU A 414 -13.23 -11.20 -6.47
N LYS A 415 -12.88 -11.02 -5.18
CA LYS A 415 -12.13 -12.00 -4.39
C LYS A 415 -12.98 -13.07 -3.72
N ARG A 416 -14.32 -13.03 -3.90
CA ARG A 416 -15.22 -14.02 -3.29
C ARG A 416 -15.07 -15.40 -3.93
N ASN A 417 -15.40 -16.41 -3.14
CA ASN A 417 -15.44 -17.79 -3.55
C ASN A 417 -16.74 -18.05 -4.31
N ILE A 418 -16.64 -18.27 -5.63
CA ILE A 418 -17.79 -18.72 -6.43
C ILE A 418 -18.07 -20.18 -6.10
N GLN A 419 -19.26 -20.45 -5.58
CA GLN A 419 -19.73 -21.76 -5.13
C GLN A 419 -20.70 -22.38 -6.14
N THR A 420 -20.86 -23.71 -6.10
CA THR A 420 -21.81 -24.41 -6.98
C THR A 420 -23.26 -24.25 -6.50
N PRO A 421 -24.27 -24.48 -7.37
CA PRO A 421 -25.66 -24.56 -6.94
C PRO A 421 -25.90 -25.58 -5.81
N GLU A 422 -25.17 -26.70 -5.81
CA GLU A 422 -25.29 -27.72 -4.76
C GLU A 422 -24.76 -27.21 -3.41
N ASP A 423 -23.65 -26.47 -3.41
CA ASP A 423 -23.13 -25.81 -2.20
C ASP A 423 -24.12 -24.78 -1.63
N TYR A 424 -24.79 -24.03 -2.51
CA TYR A 424 -25.87 -23.12 -2.11
C TYR A 424 -27.07 -23.85 -1.50
N GLU A 425 -27.52 -24.96 -2.11
CA GLU A 425 -28.60 -25.79 -1.55
C GLU A 425 -28.21 -26.37 -0.18
N ASN A 426 -26.96 -26.82 -0.04
CA ASN A 426 -26.42 -27.32 1.22
C ASN A 426 -26.39 -26.22 2.29
N ALA A 427 -25.96 -25.01 1.95
CA ALA A 427 -25.98 -23.86 2.85
C ALA A 427 -27.41 -23.50 3.29
N CYS A 428 -28.37 -23.50 2.36
CA CYS A 428 -29.79 -23.30 2.67
C CYS A 428 -30.32 -24.38 3.62
N ALA A 429 -29.94 -25.65 3.41
CA ALA A 429 -30.36 -26.76 4.26
C ALA A 429 -29.76 -26.68 5.67
N LEU A 430 -28.49 -26.29 5.80
CA LEU A 430 -27.86 -26.02 7.10
C LEU A 430 -28.58 -24.89 7.83
N ARG A 431 -28.90 -23.81 7.13
CA ARG A 431 -29.60 -22.67 7.69
C ARG A 431 -31.01 -23.02 8.17
N LEU A 432 -31.75 -23.80 7.38
CA LEU A 432 -33.07 -24.30 7.76
C LEU A 432 -33.02 -25.16 9.02
N LYS A 433 -31.94 -25.92 9.23
CA LYS A 433 -31.71 -26.69 10.47
C LYS A 433 -31.30 -25.79 11.65
N ALA A 434 -30.65 -24.66 11.42
CA ALA A 434 -30.24 -23.75 12.49
C ALA A 434 -31.39 -22.84 12.95
N TYR A 435 -32.23 -22.39 12.02
CA TYR A 435 -33.26 -21.38 12.28
C TYR A 435 -34.28 -21.84 13.32
N GLY A 436 -34.46 -21.04 14.37
CA GLY A 436 -35.41 -21.32 15.46
C GLY A 436 -35.04 -22.50 16.39
N ASN A 437 -33.87 -23.11 16.24
CA ASN A 437 -33.42 -24.22 17.08
C ASN A 437 -32.59 -23.75 18.29
N LYS A 438 -32.54 -24.62 19.32
CA LYS A 438 -31.70 -24.51 20.52
C LYS A 438 -30.75 -25.71 20.58
N SER A 439 -29.73 -25.65 21.43
CA SER A 439 -28.72 -26.72 21.58
C SER A 439 -28.10 -27.10 20.23
N TYR A 440 -27.84 -26.09 19.40
CA TYR A 440 -27.36 -26.25 18.03
C TYR A 440 -25.93 -25.77 17.90
N LYS A 441 -25.06 -26.59 17.28
CA LYS A 441 -23.70 -26.19 16.91
C LYS A 441 -23.64 -26.09 15.38
N PRO A 442 -23.42 -24.89 14.82
CA PRO A 442 -23.27 -24.70 13.38
C PRO A 442 -22.22 -25.63 12.76
N LEU A 443 -22.54 -26.15 11.58
CA LEU A 443 -21.76 -27.16 10.86
C LEU A 443 -20.99 -26.58 9.67
N GLY A 444 -21.37 -25.40 9.19
CA GLY A 444 -20.67 -24.71 8.11
C GLY A 444 -19.19 -24.52 8.41
N ASP A 445 -18.37 -24.51 7.36
CA ASP A 445 -16.92 -24.42 7.51
C ASP A 445 -16.47 -23.00 7.87
N VAL A 446 -15.80 -22.86 9.02
CA VAL A 446 -15.22 -21.59 9.49
C VAL A 446 -14.02 -21.18 8.63
N ALA A 447 -13.31 -22.13 8.01
CA ALA A 447 -12.16 -21.83 7.17
C ALA A 447 -12.55 -21.01 5.92
N SER A 448 -13.78 -21.18 5.42
CA SER A 448 -14.35 -20.41 4.32
C SER A 448 -14.55 -18.91 4.61
N LEU A 449 -14.57 -18.51 5.90
CA LEU A 449 -14.80 -17.12 6.30
C LEU A 449 -13.55 -16.25 6.11
N THR A 450 -13.72 -14.97 5.78
CA THR A 450 -12.59 -14.03 5.78
C THR A 450 -12.05 -13.79 7.21
N PRO A 451 -10.75 -13.50 7.37
CA PRO A 451 -10.20 -13.07 8.66
C PRO A 451 -10.90 -11.81 9.17
N GLY A 452 -11.16 -11.75 10.49
CA GLY A 452 -11.89 -10.64 11.12
C GLY A 452 -13.41 -10.80 11.14
N THR A 453 -13.95 -11.82 10.46
CA THR A 453 -15.39 -12.12 10.45
C THR A 453 -15.84 -12.74 11.77
N TYR A 454 -16.90 -12.17 12.35
CA TYR A 454 -17.66 -12.77 13.43
C TYR A 454 -18.57 -13.86 12.86
N TYR A 455 -18.66 -14.98 13.57
CA TYR A 455 -19.50 -16.10 13.19
C TYR A 455 -20.22 -16.67 14.42
N LEU A 456 -21.35 -17.33 14.17
CA LEU A 456 -22.10 -18.07 15.16
C LEU A 456 -21.34 -19.34 15.55
N GLU A 457 -20.90 -19.39 16.80
CA GLU A 457 -20.14 -20.53 17.33
C GLU A 457 -21.07 -21.63 17.83
N SER A 458 -22.10 -21.25 18.58
CA SER A 458 -23.08 -22.17 19.16
C SER A 458 -24.37 -21.46 19.59
N ILE A 459 -25.45 -22.25 19.72
CA ILE A 459 -26.71 -21.88 20.36
C ILE A 459 -26.95 -22.88 21.49
N ASP A 460 -27.10 -22.40 22.72
CA ASP A 460 -27.31 -23.29 23.86
C ASP A 460 -28.79 -23.71 24.05
N GLU A 461 -29.07 -24.44 25.13
CA GLU A 461 -30.40 -24.95 25.47
C GLU A 461 -31.44 -23.86 25.79
N ALA A 462 -30.98 -22.64 26.11
CA ALA A 462 -31.80 -21.47 26.41
C ALA A 462 -31.87 -20.49 25.23
N TYR A 463 -31.51 -20.92 24.02
CA TYR A 463 -31.45 -20.11 22.80
C TYR A 463 -30.40 -18.98 22.84
N ARG A 464 -29.49 -18.98 23.81
CA ARG A 464 -28.43 -17.97 23.88
C ARG A 464 -27.40 -18.29 22.81
N ARG A 465 -27.07 -17.29 22.00
CA ARG A 465 -26.11 -17.38 20.90
C ARG A 465 -24.75 -16.89 21.37
N THR A 466 -23.72 -17.68 21.09
CA THR A 466 -22.32 -17.28 21.29
C THR A 466 -21.70 -16.98 19.94
N TYR A 467 -21.05 -15.83 19.84
CA TYR A 467 -20.33 -15.39 18.65
C TYR A 467 -18.84 -15.43 18.93
N ALA A 468 -18.08 -15.88 17.94
CA ALA A 468 -16.63 -15.86 17.96
C ALA A 468 -16.11 -15.13 16.71
N ILE A 469 -14.90 -14.59 16.81
CA ILE A 469 -14.16 -14.08 15.64
C ILE A 469 -13.25 -15.20 15.17
N LYS A 470 -13.23 -15.47 13.85
CA LYS A 470 -12.52 -16.58 13.20
C LYS A 470 -11.27 -17.05 13.99
N GLU A 471 -11.40 -18.21 14.61
CA GLU A 471 -10.36 -18.93 15.35
C GLU A 471 -9.26 -19.45 14.40
N PHE A 472 -8.10 -19.84 14.93
CA PHE A 472 -6.94 -20.26 14.12
C PHE A 472 -6.38 -19.18 13.17
N GLY A 473 -6.79 -17.92 13.34
CA GLY A 473 -6.17 -16.78 12.69
C GLY A 473 -4.66 -16.80 12.94
N LYS A 474 -3.88 -16.62 11.87
CA LYS A 474 -2.43 -16.46 11.93
C LYS A 474 -2.10 -14.98 11.82
N MET A 475 -1.64 -14.40 12.92
CA MET A 475 -0.98 -13.09 12.88
C MET A 475 0.51 -13.33 12.64
N VAL A 476 1.04 -12.72 11.58
CA VAL A 476 2.48 -12.74 11.30
C VAL A 476 3.03 -11.37 11.70
N GLU A 477 3.76 -11.34 12.81
CA GLU A 477 4.39 -10.12 13.31
C GLU A 477 5.82 -10.04 12.77
N ILE A 478 6.07 -9.00 11.98
CA ILE A 478 7.36 -8.74 11.32
C ILE A 478 8.10 -7.54 11.95
N GLY A 479 7.43 -6.80 12.84
CA GLY A 479 7.96 -5.65 13.55
C GLY A 479 8.80 -6.06 14.76
N LYS A 480 9.92 -5.36 14.97
CA LYS A 480 10.87 -5.66 16.06
C LYS A 480 10.50 -5.04 17.40
N ARG A 481 9.61 -4.05 17.42
CA ARG A 481 9.31 -3.25 18.63
C ARG A 481 8.86 -4.14 19.79
N ASP A 482 7.91 -5.02 19.52
CA ASP A 482 7.30 -5.83 20.59
C ASP A 482 8.20 -7.02 20.96
N PHE A 483 9.03 -7.55 20.04
CA PHE A 483 10.07 -8.54 20.38
C PHE A 483 11.16 -7.94 21.29
N VAL A 484 11.65 -6.75 20.98
CA VAL A 484 12.69 -6.06 21.76
C VAL A 484 12.12 -5.55 23.09
N GLY A 485 10.90 -5.00 23.06
CA GLY A 485 10.20 -4.45 24.23
C GLY A 485 9.58 -5.49 25.15
N GLN A 486 9.78 -6.78 24.89
CA GLN A 486 9.17 -7.89 25.64
C GLN A 486 7.65 -7.75 25.76
N GLY A 487 7.00 -7.46 24.63
CA GLY A 487 5.54 -7.38 24.52
C GLY A 487 4.89 -8.65 25.05
N LYS A 488 3.83 -8.48 25.85
CA LYS A 488 3.08 -9.59 26.44
C LYS A 488 1.81 -9.82 25.66
N LEU A 489 1.51 -11.09 25.40
CA LEU A 489 0.26 -11.51 24.79
C LEU A 489 -0.68 -12.04 25.87
N ALA A 490 -1.94 -11.63 25.83
CA ALA A 490 -2.97 -12.17 26.71
C ALA A 490 -3.31 -13.59 26.28
N MET A 491 -3.05 -14.57 27.15
CA MET A 491 -3.15 -15.99 26.80
C MET A 491 -4.57 -16.47 26.49
N GLU A 492 -5.59 -15.81 27.06
CA GLU A 492 -7.01 -16.10 26.81
C GLU A 492 -7.35 -16.08 25.30
N ALA A 493 -6.74 -15.17 24.53
CA ALA A 493 -6.96 -15.09 23.08
C ALA A 493 -6.47 -16.34 22.30
N PHE A 494 -5.60 -17.16 22.90
CA PHE A 494 -4.99 -18.36 22.30
C PHE A 494 -5.77 -19.64 22.62
N GLU A 495 -6.70 -19.63 23.56
CA GLU A 495 -7.60 -20.78 23.83
C GLU A 495 -8.42 -21.15 22.58
N ALA A 496 -8.67 -20.15 21.74
CA ALA A 496 -9.25 -20.22 20.40
C ALA A 496 -8.26 -20.67 19.30
N ASN A 497 -7.16 -21.35 19.67
CA ASN A 497 -6.10 -21.84 18.77
C ASN A 497 -5.52 -20.81 17.79
N ARG A 498 -5.56 -19.52 18.14
CA ARG A 498 -4.94 -18.45 17.33
C ARG A 498 -3.43 -18.62 17.36
N THR A 499 -2.75 -18.30 16.26
CA THR A 499 -1.29 -18.36 16.20
C THR A 499 -0.72 -16.98 15.94
N VAL A 500 0.17 -16.52 16.80
CA VAL A 500 1.03 -15.38 16.52
C VAL A 500 2.40 -15.93 16.16
N ASN A 501 2.88 -15.65 14.94
CA ASN A 501 4.21 -16.03 14.48
C ASN A 501 5.05 -14.78 14.38
N GLY A 502 6.03 -14.65 15.26
CA GLY A 502 7.04 -13.63 15.14
C GLY A 502 8.14 -14.04 14.18
N ILE A 503 8.45 -13.19 13.20
CA ILE A 503 9.51 -13.42 12.22
C ILE A 503 10.52 -12.28 12.32
N ASP A 504 11.66 -12.55 12.95
CA ASP A 504 12.85 -11.71 12.82
C ASP A 504 13.81 -12.34 11.81
N PHE A 505 14.00 -11.68 10.67
CA PHE A 505 14.90 -12.14 9.63
C PHE A 505 16.37 -12.07 10.01
N SER A 506 16.77 -11.22 10.97
CA SER A 506 18.18 -11.07 11.37
C SER A 506 18.83 -12.38 11.85
N PRO A 507 18.28 -13.10 12.85
CA PRO A 507 18.83 -14.39 13.27
C PRO A 507 18.66 -15.49 12.22
N ILE A 508 17.66 -15.41 11.34
CA ILE A 508 17.49 -16.36 10.23
C ILE A 508 18.61 -16.19 9.21
N ALA A 509 18.97 -14.95 8.87
CA ALA A 509 20.08 -14.65 7.96
C ALA A 509 21.42 -15.15 8.52
N GLU A 510 21.67 -14.94 9.81
CA GLU A 510 22.90 -15.37 10.47
C GLU A 510 22.99 -16.90 10.61
N LYS A 511 21.93 -17.55 11.10
CA LYS A 511 21.98 -18.97 11.51
C LYS A 511 21.43 -19.93 10.46
N ARG A 512 20.63 -19.45 9.50
CA ARG A 512 19.98 -20.26 8.45
C ARG A 512 19.99 -19.54 7.08
N PRO A 513 21.17 -19.16 6.57
CA PRO A 513 21.30 -18.33 5.36
C PRO A 513 20.67 -18.94 4.10
N TYR A 514 20.63 -20.27 3.99
CA TYR A 514 19.98 -20.98 2.88
C TYR A 514 18.48 -20.69 2.77
N ILE A 515 17.80 -20.40 3.90
CA ILE A 515 16.38 -20.02 3.90
C ILE A 515 16.22 -18.65 3.23
N ILE A 516 17.09 -17.69 3.57
CA ILE A 516 17.08 -16.35 2.99
C ILE A 516 17.33 -16.41 1.48
N LYS A 517 18.35 -17.18 1.05
CA LYS A 517 18.64 -17.37 -0.38
C LYS A 517 17.39 -17.84 -1.14
N ARG A 518 16.76 -18.92 -0.68
CA ARG A 518 15.55 -19.48 -1.30
C ARG A 518 14.37 -18.50 -1.31
N LEU A 519 14.16 -17.78 -0.20
CA LEU A 519 13.08 -16.80 -0.09
C LEU A 519 13.30 -15.62 -1.03
N LEU A 520 14.53 -15.14 -1.17
CA LEU A 520 14.88 -14.06 -2.09
C LEU A 520 14.66 -14.50 -3.55
N GLU A 521 15.12 -15.68 -3.94
CA GLU A 521 14.90 -16.25 -5.27
C GLU A 521 13.40 -16.28 -5.63
N ARG A 522 12.57 -16.78 -4.71
CA ARG A 522 11.11 -16.84 -4.88
C ARG A 522 10.43 -15.48 -4.88
N THR A 523 10.92 -14.53 -4.09
CA THR A 523 10.41 -13.16 -4.08
C THR A 523 10.68 -12.48 -5.42
N MET A 524 11.88 -12.67 -5.98
CA MET A 524 12.23 -12.16 -7.30
C MET A 524 11.41 -12.80 -8.42
N GLU A 525 11.12 -14.11 -8.32
CA GLU A 525 10.18 -14.78 -9.21
C GLU A 525 8.79 -14.13 -9.19
N PHE A 526 8.23 -13.90 -8.00
CA PHE A 526 6.93 -13.24 -7.86
C PHE A 526 6.94 -11.78 -8.34
N CYS A 527 8.05 -11.06 -8.20
CA CYS A 527 8.18 -9.72 -8.80
C CYS A 527 8.18 -9.81 -10.34
N ARG A 528 8.91 -10.76 -10.94
CA ARG A 528 8.92 -10.95 -12.40
C ARG A 528 7.55 -11.32 -12.96
N LEU A 529 6.79 -12.14 -12.23
CA LEU A 529 5.43 -12.54 -12.59
C LEU A 529 4.38 -11.45 -12.32
N GLY A 530 4.76 -10.31 -11.73
CA GLY A 530 3.83 -9.25 -11.33
C GLY A 530 2.93 -9.59 -10.14
N ALA A 531 3.16 -10.74 -9.48
CA ALA A 531 2.41 -11.18 -8.30
C ALA A 531 2.77 -10.38 -7.02
N ILE A 532 3.97 -9.78 -6.99
CA ILE A 532 4.36 -8.77 -6.00
C ILE A 532 4.57 -7.46 -6.76
N GLN A 533 3.90 -6.40 -6.30
CA GLN A 533 3.98 -5.05 -6.86
C GLN A 533 4.71 -4.09 -5.91
N LEU A 534 5.04 -2.89 -6.40
CA LEU A 534 5.60 -1.82 -5.59
C LEU A 534 4.71 -1.53 -4.36
N ILE A 535 5.34 -1.29 -3.20
CA ILE A 535 4.63 -0.96 -1.96
C ILE A 535 3.75 0.26 -2.17
N ARG A 536 2.47 0.15 -1.79
CA ARG A 536 1.51 1.25 -1.71
C ARG A 536 0.81 1.24 -0.34
N PRO A 537 0.43 2.40 0.21
CA PRO A 537 0.62 3.74 -0.35
C PRO A 537 2.07 4.24 -0.26
N ILE A 538 2.45 5.14 -1.16
CA ILE A 538 3.67 5.94 -1.04
C ILE A 538 3.22 7.36 -0.74
N ARG A 539 3.60 7.88 0.42
CA ARG A 539 3.28 9.25 0.83
C ARG A 539 4.49 10.13 0.60
N PHE A 540 4.33 11.13 -0.24
CA PHE A 540 5.36 12.12 -0.51
C PHE A 540 5.25 13.26 0.50
N PHE A 541 6.41 13.71 0.98
CA PHE A 541 6.59 14.97 1.68
C PHE A 541 7.62 15.77 0.91
N ASP A 542 7.36 17.06 0.71
CA ASP A 542 8.40 17.94 0.17
C ASP A 542 9.55 18.04 1.19
N ALA A 543 10.78 18.10 0.70
CA ALA A 543 11.97 18.24 1.56
C ALA A 543 11.95 19.52 2.40
N THR A 544 11.22 20.56 1.99
CA THR A 544 10.94 21.76 2.81
C THR A 544 10.11 21.45 4.07
N GLN A 545 9.36 20.35 4.07
CA GLN A 545 8.49 19.89 5.16
C GLN A 545 9.06 18.66 5.88
N ILE A 546 10.39 18.51 5.89
CA ILE A 546 11.04 17.33 6.47
C ILE A 546 10.68 17.13 7.94
N GLU A 547 10.47 18.20 8.71
CA GLU A 547 10.00 18.11 10.09
C GLU A 547 8.63 17.45 10.19
N ASP A 548 7.70 17.79 9.31
CA ASP A 548 6.37 17.19 9.29
C ASP A 548 6.43 15.71 8.91
N ALA A 549 7.29 15.36 7.95
CA ALA A 549 7.55 13.98 7.58
C ALA A 549 8.09 13.17 8.78
N LEU A 550 9.06 13.73 9.51
CA LEU A 550 9.65 13.10 10.70
C LEU A 550 8.65 13.01 11.86
N ARG A 551 7.86 14.06 12.13
CA ARG A 551 6.78 14.03 13.14
C ARG A 551 5.72 13.00 12.77
N TYR A 552 5.35 12.90 11.50
CA TYR A 552 4.40 11.90 11.00
C TYR A 552 4.95 10.48 11.17
N MET A 553 6.22 10.26 10.81
CA MET A 553 6.92 9.00 11.02
C MET A 553 6.96 8.61 12.51
N GLN A 554 7.29 9.56 13.38
CA GLN A 554 7.46 9.36 14.83
C GLN A 554 6.18 8.84 15.51
N LYS A 555 4.99 9.17 14.99
CA LYS A 555 3.72 8.64 15.49
C LYS A 555 3.57 7.13 15.30
N GLY A 556 4.32 6.53 14.37
CA GLY A 556 4.31 5.07 14.12
C GLY A 556 3.00 4.51 13.54
N GLN A 557 2.08 5.37 13.11
CA GLN A 557 0.76 5.00 12.59
C GLN A 557 0.67 4.99 11.05
N HIS A 558 1.79 5.21 10.34
CA HIS A 558 1.78 5.33 8.90
C HIS A 558 1.77 3.94 8.22
N MET A 559 0.94 3.78 7.19
CA MET A 559 1.03 2.63 6.27
C MET A 559 1.88 2.98 5.05
N GLY A 560 2.60 1.99 4.53
CA GLY A 560 3.38 2.13 3.30
C GLY A 560 4.73 2.82 3.49
N LYS A 561 5.19 3.60 2.50
CA LYS A 561 6.49 4.29 2.53
C LYS A 561 6.33 5.80 2.53
N LEU A 562 7.17 6.47 3.32
CA LEU A 562 7.31 7.93 3.29
C LEU A 562 8.49 8.26 2.38
N VAL A 563 8.28 9.13 1.41
CA VAL A 563 9.31 9.57 0.47
C VAL A 563 9.48 11.08 0.62
N ILE A 564 10.73 11.50 0.82
CA ILE A 564 11.09 12.91 0.80
C ILE A 564 11.41 13.28 -0.65
N GLN A 565 10.60 14.18 -1.22
CA GLN A 565 10.81 14.69 -2.56
C GLN A 565 11.62 15.98 -2.47
N PHE A 566 12.81 15.97 -3.06
CA PHE A 566 13.65 17.17 -3.12
C PHE A 566 13.15 18.08 -4.25
N PRO A 567 13.06 19.40 -4.01
CA PRO A 567 12.70 20.35 -5.04
C PRO A 567 13.81 20.40 -6.10
N THR A 568 13.43 20.58 -7.36
CA THR A 568 14.37 20.79 -8.47
C THR A 568 15.26 22.02 -8.24
N ASP A 569 14.71 23.03 -7.56
CA ASP A 569 15.45 24.19 -7.07
C ASP A 569 15.80 24.01 -5.59
N HIS A 570 17.04 23.61 -5.33
CA HIS A 570 17.55 23.35 -3.99
C HIS A 570 17.64 24.60 -3.10
N SER A 571 17.52 25.82 -3.65
CA SER A 571 17.55 27.07 -2.87
C SER A 571 16.34 27.23 -1.95
N GLN A 572 15.26 26.48 -2.21
CA GLN A 572 14.05 26.44 -1.39
C GLN A 572 14.26 25.71 -0.06
N LEU A 573 15.32 24.89 0.05
CA LEU A 573 15.65 24.20 1.27
C LEU A 573 16.28 25.16 2.27
N THR A 574 15.67 25.26 3.46
CA THR A 574 16.22 26.08 4.54
C THR A 574 17.51 25.43 5.03
N SER A 575 18.65 25.93 4.57
CA SER A 575 19.97 25.52 5.04
C SER A 575 20.53 26.59 5.98
N SER A 576 21.03 26.18 7.14
CA SER A 576 21.89 27.06 7.93
C SER A 576 23.31 26.92 7.37
N ARG A 577 23.91 28.03 6.90
CA ARG A 577 25.34 28.00 6.57
C ARG A 577 26.11 27.76 7.87
N GLY A 578 26.69 26.57 8.01
CA GLY A 578 27.77 26.35 8.95
C GLY A 578 28.94 27.24 8.54
N ASN A 579 29.09 28.41 9.16
CA ASN A 579 30.13 29.38 8.84
C ASN A 579 31.50 29.01 9.45
N ASN A 580 31.84 27.72 9.49
CA ASN A 580 33.21 27.33 9.83
C ASN A 580 34.05 27.37 8.56
N ARG A 581 34.44 28.58 8.14
CA ARG A 581 35.57 28.73 7.22
C ARG A 581 36.82 28.25 7.95
N LEU A 582 37.19 27.00 7.72
CA LEU A 582 38.46 26.47 8.19
C LEU A 582 39.58 27.24 7.47
N VAL A 583 40.51 27.81 8.22
CA VAL A 583 41.69 28.47 7.65
C VAL A 583 42.91 27.82 8.27
N PHE A 584 43.73 27.22 7.43
CA PHE A 584 45.02 26.67 7.83
C PHE A 584 46.04 27.80 7.90
N ARG A 585 46.90 27.73 8.91
CA ARG A 585 48.03 28.63 9.06
C ARG A 585 49.02 28.42 7.91
N SER A 586 49.39 29.49 7.22
CA SER A 586 50.39 29.45 6.16
C SER A 586 51.82 29.39 6.71
N ASP A 587 52.06 29.76 7.96
CA ASP A 587 53.34 29.72 8.68
C ASP A 587 53.55 28.42 9.48
N ALA A 588 52.90 27.33 9.07
CA ALA A 588 52.94 26.04 9.74
C ALA A 588 53.07 24.88 8.76
N SER A 589 53.66 23.78 9.23
CA SER A 589 53.79 22.54 8.46
C SER A 589 52.71 21.51 8.83
N TYR A 590 52.25 20.76 7.83
CA TYR A 590 51.26 19.70 7.98
C TYR A 590 51.86 18.37 7.52
N LEU A 591 51.88 17.38 8.42
CA LEU A 591 52.51 16.08 8.18
C LEU A 591 51.47 15.03 7.82
N LEU A 592 51.63 14.39 6.66
CA LEU A 592 50.74 13.35 6.14
C LEU A 592 51.49 12.03 5.99
N VAL A 593 50.92 10.94 6.49
CA VAL A 593 51.47 9.58 6.28
C VAL A 593 50.64 8.83 5.27
N GLY A 594 51.26 8.31 4.21
CA GLY A 594 50.55 7.64 3.11
C GLY A 594 49.78 8.58 2.17
N GLY A 595 49.83 9.91 2.42
CA GLY A 595 49.04 10.94 1.73
C GLY A 595 49.36 11.22 0.26
N LEU A 596 50.14 10.36 -0.39
CA LEU A 596 50.46 10.45 -1.82
C LEU A 596 49.47 9.69 -2.71
N GLY A 597 48.52 8.93 -2.13
CA GLY A 597 47.41 8.32 -2.87
C GLY A 597 46.24 9.29 -3.12
N GLY A 598 45.22 8.87 -3.88
CA GLY A 598 44.11 9.73 -4.31
C GLY A 598 43.45 10.54 -3.19
N LEU A 599 43.08 9.88 -2.09
CA LEU A 599 42.46 10.56 -0.93
C LEU A 599 43.39 11.61 -0.31
N GLY A 600 44.67 11.28 -0.14
CA GLY A 600 45.66 12.18 0.44
C GLY A 600 45.95 13.40 -0.42
N ARG A 601 46.02 13.22 -1.75
CA ARG A 601 46.18 14.32 -2.70
C ARG A 601 44.97 15.25 -2.68
N SER A 602 43.76 14.70 -2.70
CA SER A 602 42.52 15.49 -2.65
C SER A 602 42.42 16.33 -1.37
N ILE A 603 42.78 15.74 -0.22
CA ILE A 603 42.83 16.47 1.05
C ILE A 603 43.91 17.54 1.02
N SER A 604 45.08 17.25 0.45
CA SER A 604 46.17 18.21 0.36
C SER A 604 45.78 19.42 -0.49
N THR A 605 45.20 19.20 -1.68
CA THR A 605 44.69 20.28 -2.55
C THR A 605 43.63 21.12 -1.83
N TRP A 606 42.68 20.48 -1.14
CA TRP A 606 41.69 21.19 -0.33
C TRP A 606 42.33 22.00 0.81
N MET A 607 43.35 21.48 1.49
CA MET A 607 44.08 22.22 2.52
C MET A 607 44.80 23.45 1.95
N VAL A 608 45.34 23.35 0.73
CA VAL A 608 45.98 24.48 0.02
C VAL A 608 44.97 25.59 -0.26
N GLU A 609 43.78 25.26 -0.75
CA GLU A 609 42.71 26.22 -0.99
C GLU A 609 42.28 26.96 0.29
N HIS A 610 42.49 26.32 1.45
CA HIS A 610 42.17 26.85 2.77
C HIS A 610 43.37 27.45 3.52
N GLY A 611 44.52 27.65 2.85
CA GLY A 611 45.65 28.44 3.37
C GLY A 611 46.89 27.65 3.79
N ALA A 612 46.87 26.32 3.74
CA ALA A 612 48.05 25.51 4.06
C ALA A 612 49.14 25.70 2.99
N ARG A 613 50.40 25.84 3.41
CA ARG A 613 51.52 26.09 2.49
C ARG A 613 52.69 25.13 2.64
N HIS A 614 52.89 24.49 3.79
CA HIS A 614 54.04 23.61 3.99
C HIS A 614 53.56 22.18 4.29
N PHE A 615 53.93 21.22 3.45
CA PHE A 615 53.51 19.82 3.56
C PHE A 615 54.70 18.89 3.70
N ILE A 616 54.57 17.92 4.60
CA ILE A 616 55.58 16.88 4.83
C ILE A 616 54.89 15.54 4.64
N TYR A 617 55.32 14.74 3.66
CA TYR A 617 54.81 13.39 3.44
C TYR A 617 55.81 12.36 3.94
N LEU A 618 55.36 11.45 4.81
CA LEU A 618 56.11 10.24 5.15
C LEU A 618 55.48 9.06 4.42
N SER A 619 56.22 8.50 3.47
CA SER A 619 55.75 7.40 2.62
C SER A 619 56.88 6.39 2.36
N PRO A 620 56.60 5.08 2.35
CA PRO A 620 57.57 4.08 1.93
C PRO A 620 58.10 4.29 0.50
N SER A 621 57.26 4.81 -0.41
CA SER A 621 57.64 5.05 -1.83
C SER A 621 58.60 6.23 -2.01
N GLY A 622 58.68 7.13 -1.02
CA GLY A 622 59.56 8.30 -1.08
C GLY A 622 59.30 9.25 -2.25
N GLY A 623 58.07 9.30 -2.78
CA GLY A 623 57.73 10.19 -3.90
C GLY A 623 58.11 9.65 -5.28
N LYS A 624 58.36 8.34 -5.39
CA LYS A 624 58.72 7.66 -6.65
C LYS A 624 57.54 6.95 -7.33
N GLY A 625 56.31 7.24 -6.91
CA GLY A 625 55.11 6.76 -7.58
C GLY A 625 54.95 7.43 -8.96
N PRO A 626 54.17 6.85 -9.88
CA PRO A 626 54.04 7.32 -11.26
C PRO A 626 53.67 8.81 -11.38
N ASP A 627 52.81 9.29 -10.48
CA ASP A 627 52.26 10.65 -10.53
C ASP A 627 52.78 11.57 -9.42
N ASP A 628 53.70 11.09 -8.58
CA ASP A 628 54.15 11.84 -7.39
C ASP A 628 54.89 13.13 -7.78
N ALA A 629 55.69 13.09 -8.86
CA ALA A 629 56.41 14.25 -9.38
C ALA A 629 55.47 15.33 -9.90
N ALA A 630 54.45 14.94 -10.67
CA ALA A 630 53.43 15.85 -11.20
C ALA A 630 52.64 16.51 -10.07
N PHE A 631 52.28 15.74 -9.04
CA PHE A 631 51.59 16.28 -7.85
C PHE A 631 52.46 17.27 -7.06
N VAL A 632 53.77 17.01 -6.91
CA VAL A 632 54.69 17.96 -6.27
C VAL A 632 54.80 19.26 -7.09
N GLU A 633 54.89 19.16 -8.42
CA GLU A 633 54.89 20.34 -9.30
C GLU A 633 53.60 21.16 -9.17
N GLU A 634 52.44 20.51 -9.11
CA GLU A 634 51.14 21.16 -8.90
C GLU A 634 51.10 21.91 -7.55
N MET A 635 51.50 21.26 -6.46
CA MET A 635 51.55 21.87 -5.13
C MET A 635 52.53 23.06 -5.08
N ASN A 636 53.69 22.94 -5.71
CA ASN A 636 54.66 24.03 -5.81
C ASN A 636 54.12 25.21 -6.63
N ALA A 637 53.41 24.94 -7.74
CA ALA A 637 52.76 25.96 -8.56
C ALA A 637 51.64 26.69 -7.77
N ALA A 638 50.99 26.00 -6.83
CA ALA A 638 50.05 26.59 -5.88
C ALA A 638 50.72 27.36 -4.72
N GLY A 639 52.04 27.52 -4.75
CA GLY A 639 52.83 28.28 -3.77
C GLY A 639 53.13 27.51 -2.49
N CYS A 640 53.08 26.17 -2.52
CA CYS A 640 53.38 25.33 -1.38
C CYS A 640 54.82 24.80 -1.41
N THR A 641 55.36 24.44 -0.25
CA THR A 641 56.61 23.68 -0.11
C THR A 641 56.25 22.24 0.25
N VAL A 642 56.74 21.29 -0.53
CA VAL A 642 56.49 19.86 -0.30
C VAL A 642 57.79 19.11 -0.03
N HIS A 643 57.87 18.48 1.14
CA HIS A 643 58.97 17.60 1.53
C HIS A 643 58.48 16.16 1.62
N ILE A 644 59.07 15.24 0.84
CA ILE A 644 58.72 13.82 0.90
C ILE A 644 59.88 13.05 1.54
N THR A 645 59.62 12.43 2.69
CA THR A 645 60.56 11.56 3.40
C THR A 645 60.25 10.10 3.11
N ALA A 646 61.22 9.40 2.54
CA ALA A 646 61.16 7.95 2.36
C ALA A 646 61.35 7.23 3.70
N GLY A 647 60.35 6.47 4.14
CA GLY A 647 60.42 5.71 5.39
C GLY A 647 59.07 5.15 5.84
N SER A 648 59.09 4.40 6.92
CA SER A 648 57.88 3.83 7.54
C SER A 648 57.56 4.56 8.84
N VAL A 649 56.30 4.92 9.03
CA VAL A 649 55.83 5.51 10.30
C VAL A 649 56.02 4.57 11.49
N ALA A 650 56.09 3.26 11.26
CA ALA A 650 56.38 2.28 12.31
C ALA A 650 57.82 2.38 12.85
N ASN A 651 58.75 2.99 12.09
CA ASN A 651 60.10 3.28 12.52
C ASN A 651 60.21 4.70 13.09
N PHE A 652 60.58 4.81 14.37
CA PHE A 652 60.69 6.10 15.05
C PHE A 652 61.78 7.00 14.46
N GLU A 653 62.87 6.45 13.94
CA GLU A 653 63.93 7.24 13.31
C GLU A 653 63.45 7.91 12.02
N ASP A 654 62.60 7.24 11.25
CA ASP A 654 62.00 7.79 10.02
C ASP A 654 61.03 8.92 10.35
N VAL A 655 60.24 8.77 11.42
CA VAL A 655 59.38 9.82 11.97
C VAL A 655 60.20 11.05 12.36
N GLN A 656 61.31 10.85 13.09
CA GLN A 656 62.22 11.94 13.47
C GLN A 656 62.86 12.62 12.25
N ARG A 657 63.23 11.85 11.22
CA ARG A 657 63.76 12.40 9.96
C ARG A 657 62.71 13.25 9.23
N ALA A 658 61.46 12.81 9.18
CA ALA A 658 60.37 13.57 8.57
C ALA A 658 60.09 14.87 9.33
N ILE A 659 60.07 14.83 10.67
CA ILE A 659 59.85 16.02 11.52
C ILE A 659 60.96 17.05 11.31
N LYS A 660 62.22 16.62 11.14
CA LYS A 660 63.36 17.52 10.89
C LYS A 660 63.30 18.26 9.55
N GLN A 661 62.45 17.83 8.60
CA GLN A 661 62.22 18.57 7.34
C GLN A 661 61.30 19.77 7.51
N ALA A 662 60.68 19.94 8.69
CA ALA A 662 59.78 21.05 8.93
C ALA A 662 60.54 22.37 9.03
N GLU A 663 60.29 23.26 8.06
CA GLU A 663 60.81 24.64 8.06
C GLU A 663 60.01 25.55 9.00
N CYS A 664 58.78 25.15 9.33
CA CYS A 664 57.86 25.82 10.24
C CYS A 664 57.39 24.86 11.36
N PRO A 665 56.84 25.36 12.48
CA PRO A 665 56.24 24.49 13.49
C PRO A 665 55.16 23.60 12.87
N ILE A 666 55.22 22.30 13.16
CA ILE A 666 54.18 21.36 12.74
C ILE A 666 52.91 21.65 13.54
N ALA A 667 51.83 22.01 12.84
CA ALA A 667 50.55 22.32 13.45
C ALA A 667 49.54 21.18 13.32
N GLY A 668 49.69 20.31 12.32
CA GLY A 668 48.73 19.24 12.08
C GLY A 668 49.37 17.96 11.58
N VAL A 669 48.81 16.83 12.00
CA VAL A 669 49.23 15.51 11.53
C VAL A 669 48.01 14.74 11.04
N LEU A 670 48.09 14.19 9.82
CA LEU A 670 47.11 13.25 9.27
C LEU A 670 47.77 11.87 9.12
N GLN A 671 47.35 10.93 9.95
CA GLN A 671 47.80 9.55 9.89
C GLN A 671 46.87 8.76 8.96
N MET A 672 47.29 8.63 7.69
CA MET A 672 46.51 7.99 6.62
C MET A 672 47.13 6.67 6.16
N SER A 673 48.03 6.08 6.96
CA SER A 673 48.65 4.79 6.60
C SER A 673 47.59 3.70 6.44
N MET A 674 47.58 3.03 5.28
CA MET A 674 46.66 1.93 4.99
C MET A 674 47.41 0.80 4.29
N VAL A 675 47.30 -0.41 4.84
CA VAL A 675 47.77 -1.66 4.24
C VAL A 675 46.66 -2.69 4.44
N LEU A 676 46.22 -3.31 3.35
CA LEU A 676 45.25 -4.41 3.37
C LEU A 676 45.97 -5.74 3.11
N ARG A 677 45.70 -6.72 3.97
CA ARG A 677 46.16 -8.11 3.87
C ARG A 677 45.02 -9.01 4.29
N GLU A 678 44.31 -9.55 3.32
CA GLU A 678 43.06 -10.23 3.56
C GLU A 678 43.26 -11.74 3.68
N ALA A 679 42.87 -12.30 4.82
CA ALA A 679 42.90 -13.72 5.08
C ALA A 679 41.86 -14.07 6.15
N SER A 680 41.29 -15.27 6.09
CA SER A 680 40.50 -15.75 7.23
C SER A 680 41.40 -15.79 8.48
N PHE A 681 40.87 -15.42 9.65
CA PHE A 681 41.69 -15.34 10.87
C PHE A 681 42.50 -16.62 11.15
N PRO A 682 41.97 -17.86 10.95
CA PRO A 682 42.76 -19.08 11.14
C PRO A 682 43.92 -19.26 10.16
N ASN A 683 43.84 -18.68 8.96
CA ASN A 683 44.85 -18.81 7.91
C ASN A 683 45.73 -17.57 7.77
N MET A 684 45.49 -16.54 8.58
CA MET A 684 46.24 -15.29 8.53
C MET A 684 47.63 -15.49 9.12
N THR A 685 48.65 -15.27 8.31
CA THR A 685 50.03 -15.36 8.77
C THR A 685 50.36 -14.20 9.71
N HIS A 686 51.40 -14.40 10.54
CA HIS A 686 51.88 -13.32 11.41
C HIS A 686 52.35 -12.10 10.62
N GLU A 687 52.93 -12.31 9.44
CA GLU A 687 53.39 -11.23 8.56
C GLU A 687 52.21 -10.40 8.04
N GLU A 688 51.15 -11.04 7.56
CA GLU A 688 49.92 -10.36 7.12
C GLU A 688 49.24 -9.61 8.26
N TRP A 689 49.26 -10.17 9.47
CA TRP A 689 48.78 -9.48 10.66
C TRP A 689 49.58 -8.21 10.95
N GLN A 690 50.90 -8.32 10.99
CA GLN A 690 51.79 -7.19 11.31
C GLN A 690 51.77 -6.11 10.24
N ALA A 691 51.71 -6.48 8.96
CA ALA A 691 51.70 -5.55 7.84
C ALA A 691 50.54 -4.55 7.91
N ALA A 692 49.35 -4.99 8.31
CA ALA A 692 48.18 -4.13 8.48
C ALA A 692 48.19 -3.34 9.81
N ASN A 693 48.71 -3.95 10.89
CA ASN A 693 48.67 -3.36 12.23
C ASN A 693 49.78 -2.34 12.52
N LEU A 694 51.03 -2.64 12.15
CA LEU A 694 52.19 -1.82 12.57
C LEU A 694 52.10 -0.35 12.16
N PRO A 695 51.70 0.02 10.92
CA PRO A 695 51.63 1.41 10.53
C PRO A 695 50.59 2.21 11.33
N LYS A 696 49.44 1.61 11.65
CA LYS A 696 48.35 2.26 12.39
C LYS A 696 48.56 2.23 13.90
N ILE A 697 49.06 1.14 14.47
CA ILE A 697 49.25 1.03 15.91
C ILE A 697 50.57 1.67 16.33
N LYS A 698 51.69 1.04 15.96
CA LYS A 698 53.02 1.51 16.37
C LYS A 698 53.33 2.87 15.77
N GLY A 699 52.93 3.12 14.52
CA GLY A 699 53.12 4.41 13.88
C GLY A 699 52.37 5.56 14.55
N THR A 700 51.13 5.36 14.95
CA THR A 700 50.37 6.36 15.72
C THR A 700 51.02 6.61 17.08
N TRP A 701 51.53 5.56 17.74
CA TRP A 701 52.25 5.71 19.00
C TRP A 701 53.55 6.51 18.84
N ASN A 702 54.31 6.25 17.77
CA ASN A 702 55.53 7.00 17.47
C ASN A 702 55.25 8.50 17.30
N PHE A 703 54.14 8.88 16.64
CA PHE A 703 53.74 10.28 16.57
C PHE A 703 53.24 10.85 17.89
N HIS A 704 52.54 10.06 18.70
CA HIS A 704 52.18 10.48 20.04
C HIS A 704 53.42 10.83 20.85
N ASP A 705 54.41 9.95 20.89
CA ASP A 705 55.66 10.19 21.61
C ASP A 705 56.41 11.40 21.04
N ALA A 706 56.43 11.56 19.72
CA ALA A 706 57.10 12.69 19.05
C ALA A 706 56.42 14.05 19.30
N PHE A 707 55.09 14.08 19.45
CA PHE A 707 54.31 15.31 19.59
C PHE A 707 53.62 15.47 20.95
N ALA A 708 53.92 14.63 21.95
CA ALA A 708 53.29 14.70 23.27
C ALA A 708 53.58 16.03 24.00
N SER A 709 54.73 16.64 23.70
CA SER A 709 55.18 17.91 24.30
C SER A 709 55.02 19.12 23.38
N GLN A 710 54.48 18.96 22.17
CA GLN A 710 54.26 20.03 21.20
C GLN A 710 52.75 20.25 20.99
N PRO A 711 52.24 21.49 21.08
CA PRO A 711 50.84 21.76 20.78
C PRO A 711 50.59 21.60 19.27
N LEU A 712 49.75 20.64 18.92
CA LEU A 712 49.16 20.53 17.58
C LEU A 712 47.81 21.24 17.58
N ASP A 713 47.42 21.80 16.44
CA ASP A 713 46.05 22.29 16.19
C ASP A 713 45.10 21.10 15.96
N PHE A 714 45.59 20.04 15.28
CA PHE A 714 44.83 18.81 15.06
C PHE A 714 45.71 17.56 14.90
N PHE A 715 45.15 16.41 15.23
CA PHE A 715 45.74 15.11 14.95
C PHE A 715 44.66 14.14 14.47
N VAL A 716 44.60 13.89 13.16
CA VAL A 716 43.52 13.13 12.53
C VAL A 716 44.01 11.73 12.16
N LEU A 717 43.30 10.72 12.65
CA LEU A 717 43.55 9.30 12.42
C LEU A 717 42.51 8.77 11.44
N PHE A 718 42.96 8.22 10.32
CA PHE A 718 42.06 7.65 9.32
C PHE A 718 41.83 6.19 9.71
N SER A 719 40.62 5.92 10.20
CA SER A 719 40.12 4.60 10.56
C SER A 719 39.20 4.07 9.45
N CYS A 720 38.47 3.00 9.71
CA CYS A 720 37.57 2.38 8.76
C CYS A 720 36.37 1.82 9.51
N PHE A 721 35.19 1.89 8.88
CA PHE A 721 33.95 1.29 9.38
C PHE A 721 34.10 -0.20 9.81
N SER A 722 35.03 -0.94 9.19
CA SER A 722 35.37 -2.32 9.58
C SER A 722 35.87 -2.45 11.02
N GLY A 723 36.45 -1.41 11.62
CA GLY A 723 36.87 -1.37 13.03
C GLY A 723 35.69 -1.40 14.02
N LEU A 724 34.49 -1.00 13.58
CA LEU A 724 33.28 -0.94 14.40
C LEU A 724 32.44 -2.22 14.27
N LEU A 725 32.24 -2.72 13.05
CA LEU A 725 31.36 -3.87 12.78
C LEU A 725 32.09 -5.18 12.47
N GLY A 726 33.40 -5.12 12.19
CA GLY A 726 34.16 -6.24 11.67
C GLY A 726 33.87 -6.54 10.20
N HIS A 727 34.82 -7.17 9.51
CA HIS A 727 34.63 -7.69 8.17
C HIS A 727 35.34 -9.04 8.00
N TRP A 728 34.71 -9.96 7.27
CA TRP A 728 35.28 -11.30 7.09
C TRP A 728 36.55 -11.21 6.24
N GLY A 729 37.62 -11.88 6.68
CA GLY A 729 38.92 -11.79 6.01
C GLY A 729 39.78 -10.59 6.40
N GLN A 730 39.29 -9.65 7.22
CA GLN A 730 40.00 -8.40 7.55
C GLN A 730 40.23 -8.21 9.06
N ALA A 731 40.44 -9.31 9.79
CA ALA A 731 40.59 -9.26 11.26
C ALA A 731 41.77 -8.38 11.73
N ASN A 732 42.89 -8.40 11.02
CA ASN A 732 44.04 -7.53 11.25
C ASN A 732 43.72 -6.04 11.02
N HIS A 733 43.02 -5.73 9.94
CA HIS A 733 42.63 -4.37 9.60
C HIS A 733 41.61 -3.82 10.59
N ALA A 734 40.58 -4.60 10.93
CA ALA A 734 39.59 -4.23 11.95
C ALA A 734 40.26 -3.93 13.29
N ALA A 735 41.15 -4.82 13.77
CA ALA A 735 41.87 -4.62 15.03
C ALA A 735 42.71 -3.32 15.05
N ALA A 736 43.40 -3.02 13.94
CA ALA A 736 44.20 -1.81 13.80
C ALA A 736 43.34 -0.53 13.84
N ASN A 737 42.15 -0.57 13.26
CA ASN A 737 41.21 0.56 13.23
C ASN A 737 40.53 0.75 14.60
N THR A 738 40.07 -0.33 15.24
CA THR A 738 39.54 -0.28 16.62
C THR A 738 40.54 0.33 17.60
N PHE A 739 41.85 0.05 17.41
CA PHE A 739 42.90 0.70 18.18
C PHE A 739 42.92 2.22 17.98
N LEU A 740 42.80 2.73 16.74
CA LEU A 740 42.79 4.18 16.47
C LEU A 740 41.60 4.87 17.16
N ASP A 741 40.44 4.23 17.14
CA ASP A 741 39.22 4.74 17.78
C ASP A 741 39.41 4.88 19.30
N ALA A 742 39.97 3.85 19.94
CA ALA A 742 40.31 3.87 21.36
C ALA A 742 41.46 4.85 21.66
N PHE A 743 42.44 4.97 20.76
CA PHE A 743 43.61 5.83 20.94
C PHE A 743 43.23 7.32 20.94
N ALA A 744 42.25 7.72 20.12
CA ALA A 744 41.72 9.08 20.17
C ALA A 744 41.14 9.42 21.56
N GLN A 745 40.42 8.49 22.19
CA GLN A 745 39.91 8.66 23.56
C GLN A 745 41.04 8.78 24.58
N TYR A 746 42.09 7.95 24.44
CA TYR A 746 43.28 8.04 25.29
C TYR A 746 43.96 9.42 25.19
N ARG A 747 44.19 9.95 23.99
CA ARG A 747 44.78 11.30 23.83
C ARG A 747 43.90 12.40 24.41
N HIS A 748 42.58 12.31 24.26
CA HIS A 748 41.66 13.25 24.89
C HIS A 748 41.74 13.23 26.42
N SER A 749 41.95 12.06 27.02
CA SER A 749 42.15 11.95 28.48
C SER A 749 43.40 12.69 28.99
N LEU A 750 44.36 12.94 28.10
CA LEU A 750 45.57 13.73 28.37
C LEU A 750 45.42 15.22 27.98
N GLY A 751 44.24 15.64 27.51
CA GLY A 751 44.00 17.00 27.01
C GLY A 751 44.67 17.29 25.66
N LEU A 752 45.11 16.27 24.93
CA LEU A 752 45.77 16.41 23.63
C LEU A 752 44.75 16.25 22.48
N PRO A 753 44.90 17.00 21.38
CA PRO A 753 43.98 16.91 20.25
C PRO A 753 44.09 15.54 19.57
N ALA A 754 42.94 14.95 19.24
CA ALA A 754 42.84 13.79 18.37
C ALA A 754 41.46 13.77 17.70
N SER A 755 41.36 13.21 16.51
CA SER A 755 40.08 12.91 15.87
C SER A 755 40.26 11.67 15.04
N VAL A 756 39.25 10.82 15.02
CA VAL A 756 39.24 9.60 14.21
C VAL A 756 38.14 9.71 13.17
N LEU A 757 38.45 9.32 11.94
CA LEU A 757 37.51 9.29 10.84
C LEU A 757 37.33 7.86 10.37
N ASP A 758 36.19 7.25 10.69
CA ASP A 758 35.80 5.92 10.22
C ASP A 758 35.29 6.01 8.79
N ILE A 759 36.20 5.86 7.85
CA ILE A 759 35.89 5.94 6.43
C ILE A 759 35.10 4.70 5.99
N SER A 760 34.01 4.94 5.26
CA SER A 760 33.25 3.91 4.56
C SER A 760 33.78 3.73 3.13
N ILE A 761 33.11 2.95 2.29
CA ILE A 761 33.50 2.67 0.91
C ILE A 761 33.70 3.99 0.12
N ILE A 762 34.84 4.14 -0.54
CA ILE A 762 35.14 5.26 -1.44
C ILE A 762 35.21 4.70 -2.88
N GLU A 763 34.31 5.17 -3.75
CA GLU A 763 34.08 4.68 -5.10
C GLU A 763 35.18 5.12 -6.11
N ASP A 764 35.53 6.42 -6.07
CA ASP A 764 36.36 7.06 -7.11
C ASP A 764 37.81 7.38 -6.70
N VAL A 765 38.09 7.50 -5.39
CA VAL A 765 39.34 8.12 -4.90
C VAL A 765 40.11 7.23 -3.89
N GLY A 766 39.82 5.92 -3.86
CA GLY A 766 40.38 4.96 -2.89
C GLY A 766 40.63 3.55 -3.44
N TRP A 767 41.20 2.67 -2.61
CA TRP A 767 41.51 1.28 -2.95
C TRP A 767 40.25 0.39 -2.91
N ARG A 768 40.01 -0.38 -3.98
CA ARG A 768 38.77 -1.16 -4.22
C ARG A 768 38.82 -2.55 -3.57
N ASP A 769 37.75 -2.93 -2.84
CA ASP A 769 37.49 -4.31 -2.42
C ASP A 769 36.55 -4.99 -3.45
N ILE A 770 37.05 -6.02 -4.12
CA ILE A 770 36.45 -6.61 -5.31
C ILE A 770 35.47 -7.75 -4.97
N ARG A 771 35.45 -8.24 -3.72
CA ARG A 771 34.61 -9.39 -3.29
C ARG A 771 33.24 -8.99 -2.74
N MET A 772 32.94 -7.69 -2.71
CA MET A 772 31.63 -7.16 -2.37
C MET A 772 30.67 -7.09 -3.58
N GLY A 773 30.68 -8.14 -4.42
CA GLY A 773 29.80 -8.30 -5.59
C GLY A 773 28.29 -8.31 -5.30
N LEU A 774 27.88 -8.31 -4.02
CA LEU A 774 26.48 -8.10 -3.63
C LEU A 774 25.97 -6.70 -4.01
N TYR A 775 26.86 -5.70 -4.04
CA TYR A 775 26.53 -4.31 -4.39
C TYR A 775 26.73 -3.97 -5.88
N ARG A 776 27.50 -4.78 -6.64
CA ARG A 776 27.51 -4.73 -8.13
C ARG A 776 26.10 -4.81 -8.73
N ASN A 777 25.20 -5.51 -8.03
CA ASN A 777 23.81 -5.71 -8.48
C ASN A 777 22.88 -4.53 -8.14
N LEU A 778 23.30 -3.60 -7.27
CA LEU A 778 22.55 -2.37 -7.00
C LEU A 778 22.88 -1.29 -8.04
N GLU A 779 24.09 -1.27 -8.59
CA GLU A 779 24.54 -0.30 -9.61
C GLU A 779 23.97 -0.56 -11.02
N ASN A 780 23.75 -1.79 -11.45
CA ASN A 780 23.22 -2.06 -12.80
C ASN A 780 21.71 -1.77 -12.99
N SER A 781 21.09 -1.04 -12.05
CA SER A 781 19.72 -0.53 -12.19
C SER A 781 19.64 0.98 -12.45
N GLY A 782 20.77 1.68 -12.49
CA GLY A 782 20.90 3.04 -13.00
C GLY A 782 21.54 3.03 -14.39
N VAL A 783 20.88 3.67 -15.35
CA VAL A 783 21.45 3.95 -16.67
C VAL A 783 22.54 5.02 -16.51
N ASP A 784 23.67 4.82 -17.20
CA ASP A 784 24.82 5.71 -17.39
C ASP A 784 25.92 5.72 -16.29
N ASP A 785 26.97 4.89 -16.49
CA ASP A 785 28.37 5.34 -16.75
C ASP A 785 29.39 4.18 -16.53
N VAL A 786 29.97 3.61 -17.59
CA VAL A 786 31.14 2.70 -17.50
C VAL A 786 32.03 2.88 -18.74
N GLY A 787 33.11 3.65 -18.59
CA GLY A 787 34.09 3.93 -19.64
C GLY A 787 35.04 2.76 -19.97
N ALA A 788 35.42 2.71 -21.25
CA ALA A 788 36.60 2.12 -21.90
C ALA A 788 36.74 0.61 -22.12
N GLY A 789 36.09 -0.29 -21.37
CA GLY A 789 36.22 -1.74 -21.60
C GLY A 789 35.18 -2.37 -22.54
N ASN A 790 34.07 -1.67 -22.80
CA ASN A 790 32.84 -2.31 -23.31
C ASN A 790 32.53 -1.99 -24.80
N GLU A 791 33.24 -1.03 -25.42
CA GLU A 791 33.00 -0.66 -26.81
C GLU A 791 33.38 -1.79 -27.77
N GLY A 792 34.57 -2.39 -27.61
CA GLY A 792 35.06 -3.44 -28.51
C GLY A 792 34.18 -4.70 -28.54
N LEU A 793 33.71 -5.18 -27.38
CA LEU A 793 32.81 -6.35 -27.32
C LEU A 793 31.42 -6.02 -27.88
N ARG A 794 30.90 -4.80 -27.65
CA ARG A 794 29.62 -4.36 -28.21
C ARG A 794 29.68 -4.19 -29.73
N GLU A 795 30.76 -3.62 -30.25
CA GLU A 795 31.01 -3.51 -31.69
C GLU A 795 31.13 -4.90 -32.32
N PHE A 796 31.88 -5.81 -31.70
CA PHE A 796 32.00 -7.19 -32.14
C PHE A 796 30.63 -7.90 -32.20
N LEU A 797 29.83 -7.83 -31.11
CA LEU A 797 28.51 -8.45 -31.05
C LEU A 797 27.52 -7.85 -32.08
N THR A 798 27.63 -6.55 -32.35
CA THR A 798 26.84 -5.87 -33.39
C THR A 798 27.27 -6.33 -34.79
N GLY A 799 28.57 -6.46 -35.02
CA GLY A 799 29.15 -6.94 -36.28
C GLY A 799 28.76 -8.38 -36.62
N VAL A 800 28.86 -9.30 -35.66
CA VAL A 800 28.47 -10.71 -35.87
C VAL A 800 26.96 -10.89 -36.00
N THR A 801 26.14 -9.98 -35.46
CA THR A 801 24.69 -9.98 -35.72
C THR A 801 24.38 -9.63 -37.18
N ALA A 802 25.17 -8.74 -37.80
CA ALA A 802 25.02 -8.35 -39.20
C ALA A 802 25.62 -9.38 -40.19
N ASN A 803 26.66 -10.12 -39.78
CA ASN A 803 27.26 -11.19 -40.57
C ASN A 803 27.60 -12.41 -39.68
N PRO A 804 26.63 -13.29 -39.39
CA PRO A 804 26.85 -14.44 -38.50
C PRO A 804 27.94 -15.41 -38.99
N GLU A 805 28.19 -15.51 -40.30
CA GLU A 805 29.23 -16.39 -40.84
C GLU A 805 30.65 -16.00 -40.41
N SER A 806 30.87 -14.74 -40.01
CA SER A 806 32.15 -14.26 -39.46
C SER A 806 32.55 -14.93 -38.15
N LEU A 807 31.61 -15.56 -37.43
CA LEU A 807 31.90 -16.36 -36.23
C LEU A 807 32.69 -17.64 -36.54
N ASN A 808 32.73 -18.09 -37.81
CA ASN A 808 33.56 -19.22 -38.24
C ASN A 808 35.03 -18.82 -38.49
N GLU A 809 35.35 -17.51 -38.46
CA GLU A 809 36.72 -17.06 -38.65
C GLU A 809 37.57 -17.25 -37.39
N PRO A 810 38.83 -17.69 -37.51
CA PRO A 810 39.74 -17.84 -36.37
C PRO A 810 39.96 -16.55 -35.56
N SER A 811 39.79 -15.38 -36.19
CA SER A 811 39.84 -14.06 -35.57
C SER A 811 38.73 -13.86 -34.52
N SER A 812 37.52 -14.31 -34.81
CA SER A 812 36.36 -14.22 -33.92
C SER A 812 36.50 -15.11 -32.68
N VAL A 813 36.98 -16.34 -32.88
CA VAL A 813 37.31 -17.26 -31.78
C VAL A 813 38.41 -16.67 -30.90
N SER A 814 39.46 -16.11 -31.49
CA SER A 814 40.57 -15.49 -30.76
C SER A 814 40.11 -14.27 -29.96
N PHE A 815 39.21 -13.45 -30.51
CA PHE A 815 38.64 -12.31 -29.82
C PHE A 815 37.82 -12.76 -28.60
N LEU A 816 36.89 -13.70 -28.79
CA LEU A 816 36.06 -14.24 -27.71
C LEU A 816 36.90 -14.93 -26.63
N ALA A 817 37.93 -15.67 -27.01
CA ALA A 817 38.86 -16.30 -26.08
C ALA A 817 39.63 -15.26 -25.24
N ASN A 818 40.04 -14.13 -25.81
CA ASN A 818 40.69 -13.05 -25.07
C ASN A 818 39.72 -12.32 -24.13
N GLU A 819 38.47 -12.12 -24.52
CA GLU A 819 37.44 -11.50 -23.67
C GLU A 819 37.05 -12.42 -22.50
N ILE A 820 36.83 -13.70 -22.78
CA ILE A 820 36.57 -14.74 -21.77
C ILE A 820 37.79 -14.89 -20.85
N GLY A 821 38.99 -14.91 -21.42
CA GLY A 821 40.26 -15.04 -20.71
C GLY A 821 40.54 -13.87 -19.78
N SER A 822 40.38 -12.64 -20.27
CA SER A 822 40.56 -11.42 -19.48
C SER A 822 39.54 -11.35 -18.34
N THR A 823 38.31 -11.76 -18.61
CA THR A 823 37.26 -11.87 -17.58
C THR A 823 37.59 -12.95 -16.54
N LEU A 824 38.06 -14.11 -16.97
CA LEU A 824 38.46 -15.20 -16.08
C LEU A 824 39.67 -14.82 -15.22
N PHE A 825 40.68 -14.18 -15.80
CA PHE A 825 41.86 -13.67 -15.08
C PHE A 825 41.47 -12.57 -14.09
N SER A 826 40.48 -11.74 -14.43
CA SER A 826 39.88 -10.77 -13.52
C SER A 826 39.19 -11.45 -12.32
N PHE A 827 38.43 -12.54 -12.52
CA PHE A 827 37.84 -13.31 -11.41
C PHE A 827 38.88 -13.99 -10.53
N LEU A 828 39.98 -14.46 -11.14
CA LEU A 828 41.07 -15.14 -10.46
C LEU A 828 42.14 -14.19 -9.91
N MET A 829 41.96 -12.88 -10.09
CA MET A 829 42.88 -11.83 -9.62
C MET A 829 44.32 -12.03 -10.13
N ARG A 830 44.45 -12.47 -11.39
CA ARG A 830 45.73 -12.64 -12.07
C ARG A 830 46.00 -11.46 -13.02
N PRO A 831 47.26 -11.02 -13.18
CA PRO A 831 47.59 -9.98 -14.15
C PRO A 831 47.19 -10.41 -15.56
N ILE A 832 46.51 -9.53 -16.32
CA ILE A 832 46.06 -9.84 -17.69
C ILE A 832 47.28 -10.09 -18.60
N GLU A 833 48.44 -9.55 -18.25
CA GLU A 833 49.72 -9.76 -18.94
C GLU A 833 50.18 -11.24 -18.89
N GLU A 834 49.65 -12.04 -17.95
CA GLU A 834 49.90 -13.49 -17.86
C GLU A 834 48.87 -14.33 -18.63
N LEU A 835 47.93 -13.70 -19.34
CA LEU A 835 46.88 -14.41 -20.08
C LEU A 835 47.48 -15.16 -21.28
N ASP A 836 47.56 -16.49 -21.15
CA ASP A 836 47.75 -17.40 -22.27
C ASP A 836 46.44 -18.15 -22.52
N VAL A 837 45.79 -17.88 -23.65
CA VAL A 837 44.52 -18.52 -24.02
C VAL A 837 44.63 -20.01 -24.31
N LYS A 838 45.86 -20.51 -24.56
CA LYS A 838 46.14 -21.91 -24.89
C LYS A 838 46.49 -22.77 -23.67
N GLN A 839 46.70 -22.16 -22.51
CA GLN A 839 47.06 -22.91 -21.31
C GLN A 839 45.85 -23.71 -20.78
N PRO A 840 46.08 -24.86 -20.12
CA PRO A 840 45.00 -25.65 -19.53
C PRO A 840 44.25 -24.88 -18.43
N LEU A 841 42.91 -24.94 -18.43
CA LEU A 841 42.09 -24.24 -17.42
C LEU A 841 42.38 -24.68 -15.98
N SER A 842 42.83 -25.93 -15.79
CA SER A 842 43.31 -26.45 -14.50
C SER A 842 44.57 -25.76 -13.99
N ALA A 843 45.44 -25.27 -14.89
CA ALA A 843 46.64 -24.51 -14.53
C ALA A 843 46.33 -23.04 -14.21
N VAL A 844 45.17 -22.55 -14.65
CA VAL A 844 44.71 -21.17 -14.37
C VAL A 844 44.12 -21.05 -12.96
N GLY A 845 43.69 -22.16 -12.35
CA GLY A 845 43.08 -22.20 -11.02
C GLY A 845 41.55 -22.08 -11.04
N LEU A 846 40.91 -22.45 -12.15
CA LEU A 846 39.46 -22.47 -12.30
C LEU A 846 38.81 -23.49 -11.35
N ASP A 847 37.93 -23.03 -10.47
CA ASP A 847 37.10 -23.89 -9.60
C ASP A 847 35.61 -23.80 -9.98
N SER A 848 34.77 -24.60 -9.30
CA SER A 848 33.33 -24.64 -9.57
C SER A 848 32.60 -23.33 -9.28
N LEU A 849 33.12 -22.45 -8.42
CA LEU A 849 32.50 -21.16 -8.11
C LEU A 849 32.82 -20.14 -9.20
N VAL A 850 34.08 -20.05 -9.62
CA VAL A 850 34.53 -19.18 -10.72
C VAL A 850 33.88 -19.60 -12.05
N ALA A 851 33.68 -20.91 -12.26
CA ALA A 851 32.94 -21.41 -13.43
C ALA A 851 31.46 -20.95 -13.43
N ILE A 852 30.81 -20.81 -12.28
CA ILE A 852 29.45 -20.27 -12.17
C ILE A 852 29.43 -18.77 -12.51
N GLU A 853 30.45 -18.02 -12.07
CA GLU A 853 30.57 -16.60 -12.39
C GLU A 853 30.82 -16.37 -13.88
N LEU A 854 31.70 -17.16 -14.49
CA LEU A 854 31.98 -17.11 -15.92
C LEU A 854 30.76 -17.49 -16.76
N ARG A 855 29.97 -18.49 -16.34
CA ARG A 855 28.68 -18.81 -16.96
C ARG A 855 27.71 -17.62 -16.92
N ASN A 856 27.59 -16.97 -15.76
CA ASN A 856 26.68 -15.83 -15.61
C ASN A 856 27.10 -14.64 -16.47
N TRP A 857 28.41 -14.36 -16.53
CA TRP A 857 28.96 -13.33 -17.41
C TRP A 857 28.70 -13.64 -18.88
N SER A 858 28.97 -14.88 -19.33
CA SER A 858 28.73 -15.30 -20.72
C SER A 858 27.27 -15.12 -21.12
N ARG A 859 26.33 -15.54 -20.25
CA ARG A 859 24.90 -15.34 -20.47
C ARG A 859 24.48 -13.86 -20.51
N GLN A 860 25.09 -13.01 -19.70
CA GLN A 860 24.71 -11.58 -19.63
C GLN A 860 25.36 -10.74 -20.73
N ARG A 861 26.61 -11.04 -21.10
CA ARG A 861 27.40 -10.20 -22.00
C ARG A 861 27.42 -10.73 -23.43
N LEU A 862 27.60 -12.05 -23.61
CA LEU A 862 27.55 -12.69 -24.92
C LEU A 862 26.13 -13.16 -25.27
N GLY A 863 25.30 -13.40 -24.24
CA GLY A 863 23.96 -13.93 -24.44
C GLY A 863 23.97 -15.39 -24.90
N VAL A 864 25.04 -16.14 -24.58
CA VAL A 864 25.20 -17.58 -24.79
C VAL A 864 25.19 -18.28 -23.44
N GLU A 865 24.53 -19.44 -23.36
CA GLU A 865 24.53 -20.24 -22.14
C GLU A 865 25.57 -21.36 -22.22
N LEU A 866 26.74 -21.11 -21.62
CA LEU A 866 27.75 -22.15 -21.36
C LEU A 866 27.42 -22.83 -20.02
N SER A 867 27.27 -24.14 -19.99
CA SER A 867 27.04 -24.87 -18.74
C SER A 867 28.30 -24.92 -17.88
N VAL A 868 28.12 -25.09 -16.57
CA VAL A 868 29.26 -25.22 -15.64
C VAL A 868 30.11 -26.46 -15.98
N LEU A 869 29.47 -27.54 -16.47
CA LEU A 869 30.18 -28.75 -16.89
C LEU A 869 31.00 -28.53 -18.18
N GLU A 870 30.49 -27.76 -19.14
CA GLU A 870 31.24 -27.37 -20.34
C GLU A 870 32.41 -26.45 -19.99
N ILE A 871 32.22 -25.53 -19.06
CA ILE A 871 33.28 -24.61 -18.62
C ILE A 871 34.40 -25.37 -17.88
N LEU A 872 34.04 -26.27 -16.97
CA LEU A 872 35.01 -27.08 -16.23
C LEU A 872 35.64 -28.19 -17.08
N GLY A 873 34.95 -28.63 -18.14
CA GLY A 873 35.39 -29.68 -19.05
C GLY A 873 36.17 -29.20 -20.27
N ALA A 874 36.31 -27.88 -20.47
CA ALA A 874 37.07 -27.33 -21.58
C ALA A 874 38.58 -27.46 -21.36
N ASP A 875 39.32 -27.83 -22.42
CA ASP A 875 40.76 -28.05 -22.33
C ASP A 875 41.56 -26.75 -22.17
N SER A 876 41.05 -25.61 -22.67
CA SER A 876 41.72 -24.29 -22.62
C SER A 876 40.71 -23.14 -22.72
N ILE A 877 41.18 -21.91 -22.50
CA ILE A 877 40.36 -20.68 -22.70
C ILE A 877 39.98 -20.52 -24.17
N GLU A 878 40.87 -20.90 -25.09
CA GLU A 878 40.60 -20.92 -26.54
C GLU A 878 39.40 -21.83 -26.88
N LYS A 879 39.30 -23.01 -26.22
CA LYS A 879 38.12 -23.90 -26.37
C LYS A 879 36.84 -23.31 -25.80
N LEU A 880 36.91 -22.46 -24.77
CA LEU A 880 35.75 -21.69 -24.33
C LEU A 880 35.35 -20.61 -25.33
N GLY A 881 36.32 -20.00 -26.02
CA GLY A 881 36.09 -19.08 -27.14
C GLY A 881 35.37 -19.77 -28.31
N GLU A 882 35.77 -20.98 -28.67
CA GLU A 882 35.09 -21.80 -29.69
C GLU A 882 33.65 -22.12 -29.29
N ALA A 883 33.44 -22.61 -28.06
CA ALA A 883 32.10 -22.93 -27.55
C ALA A 883 31.19 -21.70 -27.50
N ALA A 884 31.73 -20.53 -27.16
CA ALA A 884 31.00 -19.27 -27.20
C ALA A 884 30.64 -18.84 -28.64
N ALA A 885 31.55 -19.04 -29.61
CA ALA A 885 31.30 -18.75 -31.03
C ALA A 885 30.20 -19.67 -31.60
N GLU A 886 30.25 -20.96 -31.30
CA GLU A 886 29.21 -21.93 -31.68
C GLU A 886 27.86 -21.58 -31.06
N GLY A 887 27.83 -21.21 -29.78
CA GLY A 887 26.61 -20.79 -29.11
C GLY A 887 26.01 -19.51 -29.69
N LEU A 888 26.85 -18.55 -30.12
CA LEU A 888 26.41 -17.34 -30.83
C LEU A 888 25.86 -17.68 -32.22
N LEU A 889 26.51 -18.59 -32.96
CA LEU A 889 26.04 -19.07 -34.27
C LEU A 889 24.67 -19.74 -34.18
N VAL A 890 24.46 -20.60 -33.20
CA VAL A 890 23.16 -21.26 -32.96
C VAL A 890 22.08 -20.23 -32.64
N LYS A 891 22.39 -19.27 -31.78
CA LYS A 891 21.47 -18.20 -31.39
C LYS A 891 21.05 -17.33 -32.58
N LEU A 892 22.01 -16.94 -33.42
CA LEU A 892 21.76 -16.07 -34.57
C LEU A 892 21.14 -16.84 -35.75
N GLY A 893 21.50 -18.11 -35.95
CA GLY A 893 20.90 -19.00 -36.95
C GLY A 893 19.45 -19.38 -36.61
N GLY A 894 19.10 -19.50 -35.33
CA GLY A 894 17.72 -19.71 -34.87
C GLY A 894 16.79 -18.51 -35.08
N ALA A 895 17.35 -17.29 -35.19
CA ALA A 895 16.57 -16.07 -35.44
C ALA A 895 16.11 -15.94 -36.91
N ALA A 896 16.83 -16.55 -37.86
CA ALA A 896 16.45 -16.55 -39.28
C ALA A 896 15.21 -17.44 -39.57
N ALA A 897 14.86 -18.38 -38.70
CA ALA A 897 13.73 -19.30 -38.88
C ALA A 897 12.39 -18.77 -38.31
N ASN A 898 12.42 -17.71 -37.49
CA ASN A 898 11.22 -17.18 -36.80
C ASN A 898 10.79 -15.79 -37.27
N GLY A 899 11.32 -15.33 -38.42
CA GLY A 899 11.05 -14.00 -39.00
C GLY A 899 9.81 -13.89 -39.88
N ASP A 900 8.83 -14.81 -39.78
CA ASP A 900 7.54 -14.71 -40.46
C ASP A 900 6.40 -15.23 -39.56
N ALA A 901 6.04 -14.47 -38.52
CA ALA A 901 4.71 -14.47 -37.91
C ALA A 901 4.55 -13.32 -36.89
N GLN A 902 3.92 -12.24 -37.36
CA GLN A 902 3.24 -11.13 -36.65
C GLN A 902 4.00 -10.29 -35.61
#